data_AF-A0AA39CY44-F1
#
_entry.id   AF-A0AA39CY44-F1
#
_cell.length_a   1.000
_cell.length_b   1.000
_cell.length_c   1.000
_cell.angle_alpha   90.00
_cell.angle_beta   90.00
_cell.angle_gamma   90.00
#
_symmetry.space_group_name_H-M   'P 1'
#
loop_
_entity.id
_entity.type
_entity.pdbx_description
1 polymer ?
#
loop_
_entity_poly.entity_id
_entity_poly.type
_entity_poly.pdbx_seq_one_letter_code
_entity_poly.pdbx_strand_id
1 'polypeptide(L)'
;MKFISLSVAQLLAAVVCLQTASGASNSSSSSSKAPTLPLSTDSTFNFDFLIPLGLALTGGSDISPVLGVANVVEPGNMTSYYEEFYKLANYTKKKAEDPENAYDPINVRDTWFSTANYFRRADFLIHQNWSNPEIMTLWAEQLSAFDKAIAALPVPGVRVRIPARSRNFTIEAIWYGAADANSTAKLPTLVVGNGYDAAQEDSYHNFCAPAVLRGWNCITYEGPGQNTVRRYQDVGFIPQWEDVGIPVVDWLYQNKADVIDKDRLVILGNSFGTLLNLRVAAYEPRIKAVVGIDGIWDFFSSAIAPVPSDLVPLFEAGQKQEFDSKLLELRDTNQLSTMAAWGLDQGLWSFYTHSPFDFLTMAKEYKVSDFVKNITIPVFIGNGEYDTFVTGQPQMLKQALGSLGTLHDFNGTAGYHCQTGASQEMCQRQPRPPAPIHTPLKDGEVRLVTLAQGKFDDDIECSLSTHLLERDPTYEALSWYWGTPNPGTDPTISLCGQTFSVPVNLERALRYLRAEDKSRILWIDALCIDQKNILERNHQVELMGTIYHTADEVVIWLGEPKSQYGDILASVLVLLWSAIPLDSAGQVPDESLDYHAGIFNATAWSELIIALKSPWWKRMWVYQEYVLAKDVSVMFGHAIIGEQELAKATSRWLKVLNKPQTLATTSQAMLLQDGVKCVEFPSFYEHRYLRTTDTMEIPERLDLLKLQRITHSRESSDPRDKIYALQSVDDVGDIIVTVDYTKTVEAVYADFAVRCIETQQSLEILTYAGIGCALLSRTDALDTPSWVPDFRASAFQSGHFYQGMTGADSRDTASCNLHADGRYLHCTGILYDVLTAATALNIRDCFEIDSPTSSASNSSLRDQCPPASYPTGVSRIEAFFRTTVSDDGLVGVPLQSDHCSFVDSAFGFMYLYGTQALGGLFDDSRNIDSILHSFEPDREIRSYAICFNSWVDKLCSLVPEPKPSCDEFHALEDPQNTRRSNRTKIPWPASYPLHDLDDPTGWAHILQYARQVAGRTDNRSFFASSKGYMGLGPLHAREGDQLCIIFGCSMPMILRPETDGYHQVVGPCDVYGLMQGEAVDEMKQSNGKLQETIFKLK
;
A
#
# COMPACT_ATOMS: atom_id res chain seq x y z
N MET A 1 61.11 -1.99 31.59
CA MET A 1 60.95 -2.31 30.15
C MET A 1 59.59 -2.97 29.95
N LYS A 2 58.79 -2.45 29.01
CA LYS A 2 57.53 -3.01 28.47
C LYS A 2 57.79 -4.42 27.89
N PHE A 3 56.87 -5.39 27.84
CA PHE A 3 55.64 -5.44 27.03
C PHE A 3 54.76 -6.69 27.37
N ILE A 4 53.43 -6.47 27.45
CA ILE A 4 52.26 -7.21 26.92
C ILE A 4 52.34 -8.75 26.70
N SER A 5 51.40 -9.53 27.27
CA SER A 5 50.31 -10.25 26.53
C SER A 5 49.62 -11.38 27.32
N LEU A 6 48.28 -11.29 27.38
CA LEU A 6 47.21 -12.31 27.43
C LEU A 6 47.34 -13.66 28.18
N SER A 7 46.28 -13.88 28.97
CA SER A 7 45.45 -15.10 29.13
C SER A 7 45.73 -16.05 30.30
N VAL A 8 44.61 -16.65 30.76
CA VAL A 8 44.44 -17.71 31.76
C VAL A 8 44.29 -17.25 33.21
N ALA A 9 43.11 -16.71 33.53
CA ALA A 9 42.53 -16.78 34.88
C ALA A 9 40.99 -16.85 34.80
N GLN A 10 40.50 -17.86 34.07
CA GLN A 10 39.10 -18.31 34.09
C GLN A 10 39.13 -19.83 34.29
N LEU A 11 39.22 -20.28 35.54
CA LEU A 11 38.90 -21.63 36.01
C LEU A 11 39.39 -21.74 37.47
N LEU A 12 38.58 -21.28 38.42
CA LEU A 12 38.54 -21.65 39.86
C LEU A 12 37.98 -20.50 40.71
N ALA A 13 36.69 -20.22 40.56
CA ALA A 13 35.85 -19.61 41.61
C ALA A 13 34.37 -19.81 41.25
N ALA A 14 34.01 -21.06 40.94
CA ALA A 14 32.64 -21.53 41.06
C ALA A 14 32.54 -22.20 42.43
N VAL A 15 31.43 -21.96 43.12
CA VAL A 15 30.99 -22.49 44.43
C VAL A 15 31.24 -21.53 45.62
N VAL A 16 30.12 -21.16 46.24
CA VAL A 16 29.89 -20.35 47.47
C VAL A 16 29.77 -18.83 47.27
N CYS A 17 28.56 -18.38 46.90
CA CYS A 17 27.78 -17.37 47.63
C CYS A 17 26.38 -17.26 47.00
N LEU A 18 25.52 -18.22 47.33
CA LEU A 18 24.07 -18.11 47.24
C LEU A 18 23.61 -17.33 48.48
N GLN A 19 22.99 -16.16 48.30
CA GLN A 19 21.69 -15.76 48.88
C GLN A 19 21.45 -14.24 48.82
N THR A 20 20.19 -13.89 48.51
CA THR A 20 19.52 -12.58 48.57
C THR A 20 19.84 -11.54 47.50
N ALA A 21 19.16 -11.64 46.36
CA ALA A 21 18.51 -10.54 45.63
C ALA A 21 17.96 -11.07 44.31
N SER A 22 16.66 -11.35 44.25
CA SER A 22 15.93 -11.64 43.01
C SER A 22 14.79 -10.65 42.92
N GLY A 23 14.91 -9.70 41.99
CA GLY A 23 13.90 -8.69 41.72
C GLY A 23 14.41 -7.39 41.08
N ALA A 24 15.44 -7.48 40.22
CA ALA A 24 15.81 -6.38 39.33
C ALA A 24 16.00 -7.00 37.94
N SER A 25 14.98 -6.90 37.10
CA SER A 25 15.09 -7.23 35.67
C SER A 25 15.76 -6.07 34.94
N ASN A 26 16.72 -6.45 34.10
CA ASN A 26 17.53 -5.57 33.28
C ASN A 26 16.70 -4.62 32.39
N SER A 27 17.01 -3.33 32.45
CA SER A 27 17.21 -2.56 31.22
C SER A 27 18.60 -1.93 31.27
N SER A 28 19.49 -2.40 30.40
CA SER A 28 20.68 -1.66 30.03
C SER A 28 20.26 -0.56 29.07
N SER A 29 19.94 0.61 29.60
CA SER A 29 20.02 1.88 28.87
C SER A 29 20.80 2.86 29.73
N SER A 30 21.53 3.78 29.09
CA SER A 30 22.40 4.76 29.73
C SER A 30 21.79 5.34 31.01
N SER A 31 22.54 5.41 32.11
CA SER A 31 22.11 6.16 33.30
C SER A 31 22.01 7.65 32.94
N SER A 32 20.86 8.05 32.41
CA SER A 32 20.47 9.44 32.29
C SER A 32 20.38 9.97 33.72
N LYS A 33 21.15 11.02 34.02
CA LYS A 33 20.98 11.71 35.30
C LYS A 33 19.54 12.22 35.33
N ALA A 34 18.84 12.07 36.45
CA ALA A 34 17.52 12.67 36.65
C ALA A 34 17.56 14.14 36.19
N PRO A 35 16.55 14.62 35.44
CA PRO A 35 16.56 15.95 34.84
C PRO A 35 16.52 17.08 35.88
N THR A 36 16.14 16.76 37.12
CA THR A 36 15.98 17.69 38.24
C THR A 36 16.85 17.31 39.44
N LEU A 37 17.07 18.27 40.34
CA LEU A 37 17.71 18.01 41.63
C LEU A 37 16.77 17.16 42.50
N PRO A 38 17.19 15.97 42.98
CA PRO A 38 16.35 15.17 43.86
C PRO A 38 16.16 15.86 45.21
N LEU A 39 14.90 16.06 45.62
CA LEU A 39 14.49 16.69 46.87
C LEU A 39 14.22 15.67 47.99
N SER A 40 14.13 14.39 47.66
CA SER A 40 14.00 13.29 48.62
C SER A 40 14.64 12.03 48.04
N THR A 41 15.12 11.14 48.91
CA THR A 41 15.52 9.78 48.52
C THR A 41 14.30 8.85 48.31
N ASP A 42 13.12 9.26 48.76
CA ASP A 42 11.84 8.64 48.40
C ASP A 42 11.35 9.25 47.08
N SER A 43 11.20 8.43 46.04
CA SER A 43 10.79 8.88 44.71
C SER A 43 9.37 9.44 44.66
N THR A 44 8.47 8.97 45.54
CA THR A 44 7.09 9.46 45.64
C THR A 44 7.10 10.88 46.17
N PHE A 45 7.79 11.11 47.30
CA PHE A 45 7.91 12.45 47.88
C PHE A 45 8.66 13.40 46.94
N ASN A 46 9.71 12.91 46.28
CA ASN A 46 10.41 13.70 45.28
C ASN A 46 9.47 14.20 44.17
N PHE A 47 8.65 13.31 43.59
CA PHE A 47 7.63 13.69 42.60
C PHE A 47 6.60 14.66 43.18
N ASP A 48 6.07 14.37 44.37
CA ASP A 48 5.05 15.18 45.02
C ASP A 48 5.52 16.60 45.39
N PHE A 49 6.80 16.80 45.69
CA PHE A 49 7.34 18.15 45.91
C PHE A 49 7.40 18.98 44.61
N LEU A 50 7.51 18.34 43.44
CA LEU A 50 7.51 19.05 42.16
C LEU A 50 6.13 19.64 41.84
N ILE A 51 5.04 19.08 42.37
CA ILE A 51 3.68 19.59 42.17
C ILE A 51 3.57 21.03 42.69
N PRO A 52 3.69 21.32 44.00
CA PRO A 52 3.59 22.69 44.50
C PRO A 52 4.67 23.58 43.89
N LEU A 53 5.91 23.11 43.64
CA LEU A 53 6.93 23.92 42.96
C LEU A 53 6.47 24.39 41.57
N GLY A 54 5.81 23.51 40.79
CA GLY A 54 5.27 23.86 39.48
C GLY A 54 4.10 24.86 39.54
N LEU A 55 3.36 24.90 40.65
CA LEU A 55 2.24 25.84 40.84
C LEU A 55 2.69 27.26 41.24
N ALA A 56 3.95 27.46 41.62
CA ALA A 56 4.48 28.77 42.03
C ALA A 56 4.31 29.83 40.93
N LEU A 57 4.37 29.43 39.67
CA LEU A 57 4.22 30.30 38.50
C LEU A 57 2.84 30.97 38.40
N THR A 58 1.82 30.39 39.03
CA THR A 58 0.43 30.87 39.00
C THR A 58 -0.11 31.19 40.39
N GLY A 59 0.79 31.41 41.36
CA GLY A 59 0.47 31.80 42.73
C GLY A 59 -0.02 30.67 43.63
N GLY A 60 0.02 29.41 43.17
CA GLY A 60 -0.42 28.24 43.96
C GLY A 60 0.55 27.82 45.06
N SER A 61 1.75 28.41 45.11
CA SER A 61 2.75 28.17 46.15
C SER A 61 3.86 29.22 46.07
N ASP A 62 4.86 29.09 46.95
CA ASP A 62 6.16 29.73 46.82
C ASP A 62 7.28 28.66 46.93
N ILE A 63 8.41 28.90 46.27
CA ILE A 63 9.51 27.95 46.12
C ILE A 63 10.18 27.68 47.47
N SER A 64 10.60 28.73 48.19
CA SER A 64 11.40 28.55 49.41
C SER A 64 10.67 27.82 50.54
N PRO A 65 9.37 28.06 50.79
CA PRO A 65 8.63 27.30 51.80
C PRO A 65 8.53 25.81 51.48
N VAL A 66 8.32 25.44 50.21
CA VAL A 66 8.25 24.04 49.78
C VAL A 66 9.61 23.36 49.93
N LEU A 67 10.71 24.03 49.56
CA LEU A 67 12.06 23.51 49.80
C LEU A 67 12.35 23.34 51.30
N GLY A 68 11.81 24.24 52.13
CA GLY A 68 11.89 24.13 53.58
C GLY A 68 11.22 22.86 54.11
N VAL A 69 10.01 22.54 53.62
CA VAL A 69 9.31 21.28 53.94
C VAL A 69 10.10 20.07 53.43
N ALA A 70 10.55 20.08 52.18
CA ALA A 70 11.31 18.97 51.61
C ALA A 70 12.59 18.65 52.39
N ASN A 71 13.22 19.65 53.00
CA ASN A 71 14.43 19.48 53.81
C ASN A 71 14.18 18.74 55.16
N VAL A 72 12.95 18.72 55.66
CA VAL A 72 12.64 18.18 57.00
C VAL A 72 11.75 16.93 56.97
N VAL A 73 11.02 16.69 55.87
CA VAL A 73 10.22 15.48 55.70
C VAL A 73 11.12 14.25 55.66
N GLU A 74 10.77 13.22 56.44
CA GLU A 74 11.50 11.97 56.52
C GLU A 74 11.12 11.05 55.35
N PRO A 75 12.08 10.59 54.51
CA PRO A 75 11.78 9.69 53.40
C PRO A 75 11.02 8.43 53.83
N GLY A 76 9.93 8.10 53.14
CA GLY A 76 9.07 6.95 53.43
C GLY A 76 8.07 7.14 54.58
N ASN A 77 8.13 8.26 55.32
CA ASN A 77 7.24 8.54 56.44
C ASN A 77 6.11 9.50 56.02
N MET A 78 4.97 8.95 55.60
CA MET A 78 3.79 9.72 55.16
C MET A 78 3.25 10.66 56.25
N THR A 79 3.37 10.30 57.52
CA THR A 79 2.97 11.15 58.65
C THR A 79 3.81 12.41 58.71
N SER A 80 5.13 12.29 58.55
CA SER A 80 6.04 13.46 58.54
C SER A 80 5.71 14.42 57.38
N TYR A 81 5.35 13.88 56.22
CA TYR A 81 4.92 14.67 55.07
C TYR A 81 3.66 15.49 55.39
N TYR A 82 2.63 14.83 55.92
CA TYR A 82 1.39 15.47 56.37
C TYR A 82 1.68 16.59 57.39
N GLU A 83 2.44 16.29 58.45
CA GLU A 83 2.66 17.22 59.55
C GLU A 83 3.39 18.49 59.12
N GLU A 84 4.39 18.38 58.23
CA GLU A 84 5.18 19.52 57.77
C GLU A 84 4.40 20.41 56.80
N PHE A 85 3.62 19.83 55.89
CA PHE A 85 2.70 20.64 55.07
C PHE A 85 1.58 21.25 55.89
N TYR A 86 1.07 20.57 56.91
CA TYR A 86 0.06 21.11 57.83
C TYR A 86 0.59 22.32 58.61
N LYS A 87 1.84 22.27 59.09
CA LYS A 87 2.52 23.41 59.73
C LYS A 87 2.65 24.58 58.76
N LEU A 88 3.11 24.31 57.53
CA LEU A 88 3.27 25.34 56.50
C LEU A 88 1.92 25.98 56.11
N ALA A 89 0.86 25.17 55.96
CA ALA A 89 -0.47 25.64 55.62
C ALA A 89 -1.02 26.60 56.69
N ASN A 90 -0.94 26.22 57.97
CA ASN A 90 -1.39 27.06 59.07
C ASN A 90 -0.56 28.35 59.23
N TYR A 91 0.75 28.27 59.04
CA TYR A 91 1.62 29.45 59.03
C TYR A 91 1.23 30.43 57.92
N THR A 92 0.95 29.90 56.72
CA THR A 92 0.55 30.72 55.55
C THR A 92 -0.86 31.27 55.72
N LYS A 93 -1.80 30.49 56.25
CA LYS A 93 -3.16 30.94 56.62
C LYS A 93 -3.12 32.13 57.56
N LYS A 94 -2.27 32.09 58.60
CA LYS A 94 -2.12 33.22 59.53
C LYS A 94 -1.67 34.50 58.85
N LYS A 95 -0.82 34.42 57.81
CA LYS A 95 -0.45 35.58 56.98
C LYS A 95 -1.62 36.05 56.12
N ALA A 96 -2.37 35.11 55.54
CA ALA A 96 -3.51 35.41 54.70
C ALA A 96 -4.65 36.13 55.47
N GLU A 97 -4.79 35.83 56.76
CA GLU A 97 -5.75 36.44 57.68
C GLU A 97 -5.27 37.77 58.30
N ASP A 98 -4.01 38.15 58.10
CA ASP A 98 -3.49 39.43 58.59
C ASP A 98 -4.22 40.59 57.87
N PRO A 99 -4.84 41.53 58.61
CA PRO A 99 -5.48 42.70 58.00
C PRO A 99 -4.54 43.53 57.11
N GLU A 100 -3.24 43.55 57.41
CA GLU A 100 -2.23 44.20 56.57
C GLU A 100 -2.01 43.49 55.22
N ASN A 101 -2.48 42.25 55.06
CA ASN A 101 -2.46 41.54 53.78
C ASN A 101 -3.64 41.94 52.87
N ALA A 102 -4.72 42.48 53.44
CA ALA A 102 -6.00 42.66 52.76
C ALA A 102 -6.10 43.94 51.89
N TYR A 103 -5.14 44.87 51.97
CA TYR A 103 -5.21 46.13 51.21
C TYR A 103 -4.94 45.95 49.70
N ASP A 104 -4.26 44.87 49.30
CA ASP A 104 -3.94 44.56 47.91
C ASP A 104 -4.59 43.22 47.50
N PRO A 105 -5.48 43.21 46.49
CA PRO A 105 -6.12 41.98 46.03
C PRO A 105 -5.13 40.93 45.52
N ILE A 106 -3.94 41.31 45.06
CA ILE A 106 -2.89 40.37 44.64
C ILE A 106 -2.34 39.61 45.85
N ASN A 107 -2.05 40.32 46.95
CA ASN A 107 -1.58 39.71 48.20
C ASN A 107 -2.61 38.72 48.77
N VAL A 108 -3.89 39.11 48.73
CA VAL A 108 -5.01 38.23 49.11
C VAL A 108 -5.02 36.98 48.23
N ARG A 109 -5.06 37.16 46.90
CA ARG A 109 -5.12 36.07 45.93
C ARG A 109 -3.99 35.05 46.12
N ASP A 110 -2.74 35.50 46.06
CA ASP A 110 -1.57 34.60 46.01
C ASP A 110 -1.35 33.88 47.35
N THR A 111 -1.57 34.56 48.48
CA THR A 111 -1.42 33.96 49.81
C THR A 111 -2.52 32.94 50.10
N TRP A 112 -3.77 33.21 49.67
CA TRP A 112 -4.87 32.26 49.84
C TRP A 112 -4.77 31.06 48.88
N PHE A 113 -4.29 31.23 47.64
CA PHE A 113 -3.98 30.11 46.75
C PHE A 113 -2.89 29.20 47.34
N SER A 114 -1.80 29.79 47.83
CA SER A 114 -0.73 29.04 48.51
C SER A 114 -1.27 28.30 49.74
N THR A 115 -2.10 28.96 50.56
CA THR A 115 -2.74 28.33 51.72
C THR A 115 -3.58 27.12 51.32
N ALA A 116 -4.40 27.25 50.27
CA ALA A 116 -5.24 26.17 49.76
C ALA A 116 -4.38 24.97 49.34
N ASN A 117 -3.35 25.19 48.53
CA ASN A 117 -2.48 24.13 48.06
C ASN A 117 -1.70 23.45 49.19
N TYR A 118 -1.24 24.18 50.21
CA TYR A 118 -0.54 23.56 51.33
C TYR A 118 -1.46 22.68 52.19
N PHE A 119 -2.73 23.08 52.40
CA PHE A 119 -3.72 22.18 52.99
C PHE A 119 -4.02 20.97 52.10
N ARG A 120 -4.08 21.16 50.76
CA ARG A 120 -4.23 20.07 49.79
C ARG A 120 -3.08 19.07 49.88
N ARG A 121 -1.83 19.52 50.05
CA ARG A 121 -0.66 18.64 50.21
C ARG A 121 -0.68 17.89 51.54
N ALA A 122 -1.11 18.54 52.63
CA ALA A 122 -1.26 17.88 53.93
C ALA A 122 -2.31 16.73 53.86
N ASP A 123 -3.40 16.93 53.12
CA ASP A 123 -4.48 15.94 52.95
C ASP A 123 -4.08 14.71 52.09
N PHE A 124 -3.08 14.83 51.21
CA PHE A 124 -2.87 13.88 50.13
C PHE A 124 -2.57 12.42 50.53
N LEU A 125 -1.91 12.21 51.68
CA LEU A 125 -1.35 10.91 52.08
C LEU A 125 -2.06 10.27 53.30
N ILE A 126 -3.23 10.77 53.70
CA ILE A 126 -3.89 10.35 54.95
C ILE A 126 -5.13 9.45 54.77
N HIS A 127 -5.35 8.88 53.58
CA HIS A 127 -6.55 8.10 53.24
C HIS A 127 -6.57 6.65 53.75
N GLN A 128 -5.52 6.15 54.41
CA GLN A 128 -5.51 4.79 54.98
C GLN A 128 -6.65 4.59 56.00
N ASN A 129 -6.92 5.60 56.83
CA ASN A 129 -7.95 5.55 57.86
C ASN A 129 -9.08 6.52 57.53
N TRP A 130 -10.17 6.01 56.97
CA TRP A 130 -11.32 6.82 56.55
C TRP A 130 -12.04 7.51 57.70
N SER A 131 -11.83 7.05 58.95
CA SER A 131 -12.40 7.69 60.14
C SER A 131 -11.55 8.85 60.66
N ASN A 132 -10.41 9.15 60.02
CA ASN A 132 -9.57 10.28 60.38
C ASN A 132 -10.32 11.61 60.12
N PRO A 133 -10.65 12.41 61.16
CA PRO A 133 -11.39 13.66 60.97
C PRO A 133 -10.62 14.72 60.17
N GLU A 134 -9.30 14.58 60.07
CA GLU A 134 -8.47 15.51 59.30
C GLU A 134 -8.75 15.45 57.79
N ILE A 135 -9.19 14.31 57.25
CA ILE A 135 -9.57 14.17 55.83
C ILE A 135 -10.66 15.19 55.43
N MET A 136 -11.60 15.46 56.34
CA MET A 136 -12.67 16.43 56.11
C MET A 136 -12.27 17.84 56.52
N THR A 137 -11.47 17.98 57.59
CA THR A 137 -11.07 19.29 58.13
C THR A 137 -10.09 19.99 57.19
N LEU A 138 -9.05 19.30 56.72
CA LEU A 138 -8.06 19.84 55.78
C LEU A 138 -8.70 20.21 54.45
N TRP A 139 -9.62 19.36 53.96
CA TRP A 139 -10.37 19.63 52.74
C TRP A 139 -11.24 20.90 52.86
N ALA A 140 -11.96 21.06 53.97
CA ALA A 140 -12.75 22.27 54.21
C ALA A 140 -11.89 23.54 54.27
N GLU A 141 -10.71 23.47 54.90
CA GLU A 141 -9.75 24.57 54.92
C GLU A 141 -9.21 24.90 53.53
N GLN A 142 -8.88 23.87 52.75
CA GLN A 142 -8.45 24.01 51.36
C GLN A 142 -9.52 24.70 50.50
N LEU A 143 -10.77 24.25 50.56
CA LEU A 143 -11.88 24.82 49.79
C LEU A 143 -12.12 26.28 50.17
N SER A 144 -12.16 26.57 51.48
CA SER A 144 -12.35 27.92 52.01
C SER A 144 -11.23 28.87 51.56
N ALA A 145 -9.98 28.42 51.62
CA ALA A 145 -8.83 29.19 51.15
C ALA A 145 -8.91 29.44 49.64
N PHE A 146 -9.23 28.41 48.84
CA PHE A 146 -9.32 28.54 47.40
C PHE A 146 -10.46 29.49 46.98
N ASP A 147 -11.60 29.45 47.66
CA ASP A 147 -12.74 30.33 47.42
C ASP A 147 -12.40 31.81 47.65
N LYS A 148 -11.65 32.10 48.72
CA LYS A 148 -11.13 33.45 48.97
C LYS A 148 -10.16 33.90 47.88
N ALA A 149 -9.34 32.98 47.36
CA ALA A 149 -8.37 33.29 46.32
C ALA A 149 -9.04 33.56 44.96
N ILE A 150 -9.98 32.72 44.52
CA ILE A 150 -10.69 32.92 43.24
C ILE A 150 -11.62 34.14 43.27
N ALA A 151 -12.11 34.54 44.45
CA ALA A 151 -12.89 35.77 44.61
C ALA A 151 -12.03 37.04 44.41
N ALA A 152 -10.72 36.94 44.62
CA ALA A 152 -9.76 38.03 44.43
C ALA A 152 -9.16 38.08 43.01
N LEU A 153 -9.59 37.19 42.09
CA LEU A 153 -9.20 37.26 40.69
C LEU A 153 -9.80 38.50 40.00
N PRO A 154 -9.13 39.05 38.97
CA PRO A 154 -9.68 40.16 38.19
C PRO A 154 -11.08 39.87 37.62
N VAL A 155 -11.29 38.63 37.18
CA VAL A 155 -12.62 38.06 36.93
C VAL A 155 -12.83 36.93 37.94
N PRO A 156 -13.68 37.13 38.96
CA PRO A 156 -13.87 36.13 40.00
C PRO A 156 -14.33 34.78 39.45
N GLY A 157 -13.73 33.69 39.96
CA GLY A 157 -14.18 32.34 39.68
C GLY A 157 -15.53 32.06 40.35
N VAL A 158 -16.38 31.23 39.73
CA VAL A 158 -17.72 30.94 40.23
C VAL A 158 -17.91 29.44 40.40
N ARG A 159 -18.15 28.98 41.64
CA ARG A 159 -18.56 27.60 41.89
C ARG A 159 -19.95 27.31 41.32
N VAL A 160 -20.12 26.14 40.75
CA VAL A 160 -21.33 25.67 40.09
C VAL A 160 -21.62 24.25 40.52
N ARG A 161 -22.88 23.96 40.81
CA ARG A 161 -23.39 22.61 41.10
C ARG A 161 -24.31 22.16 39.99
N ILE A 162 -23.98 21.04 39.36
CA ILE A 162 -24.68 20.54 38.17
C ILE A 162 -25.24 19.15 38.49
N PRO A 163 -26.57 18.93 38.42
CA PRO A 163 -27.12 17.61 38.66
C PRO A 163 -26.72 16.63 37.54
N ALA A 164 -26.36 15.40 37.91
CA ALA A 164 -26.15 14.34 36.93
C ALA A 164 -27.47 13.97 36.23
N ARG A 165 -27.40 13.49 34.99
CA ARG A 165 -28.61 13.17 34.17
C ARG A 165 -29.38 11.97 34.69
N SER A 166 -28.66 10.89 35.03
CA SER A 166 -29.21 9.54 35.16
C SER A 166 -28.97 8.93 36.54
N ARG A 167 -28.26 9.61 37.45
CA ARG A 167 -27.84 9.12 38.76
C ARG A 167 -28.00 10.16 39.86
N ASN A 168 -28.02 9.70 41.10
CA ASN A 168 -28.21 10.55 42.27
C ASN A 168 -26.88 11.12 42.81
N PHE A 169 -26.23 11.99 42.04
CA PHE A 169 -25.10 12.79 42.51
C PHE A 169 -25.08 14.17 41.83
N THR A 170 -24.35 15.10 42.43
CA THR A 170 -24.12 16.45 41.91
C THR A 170 -22.66 16.59 41.50
N ILE A 171 -22.44 17.07 40.28
CA ILE A 171 -21.13 17.42 39.74
C ILE A 171 -20.75 18.78 40.32
N GLU A 172 -19.55 18.86 40.90
CA GLU A 172 -19.00 20.10 41.46
C GLU A 172 -18.10 20.73 40.41
N ALA A 173 -18.32 22.00 40.05
CA ALA A 173 -17.58 22.66 38.98
C ALA A 173 -17.18 24.10 39.36
N ILE A 174 -16.18 24.67 38.68
CA ILE A 174 -15.79 26.07 38.82
C ILE A 174 -15.65 26.70 37.44
N TRP A 175 -16.37 27.80 37.20
CA TRP A 175 -16.30 28.59 35.98
C TRP A 175 -15.30 29.73 36.12
N TYR A 176 -14.41 29.87 35.13
CA TYR A 176 -13.43 30.95 35.00
C TYR A 176 -13.64 31.67 33.66
N GLY A 177 -14.12 32.91 33.70
CA GLY A 177 -14.30 33.76 32.51
C GLY A 177 -13.01 34.51 32.18
N ALA A 178 -12.64 34.58 30.89
CA ALA A 178 -11.47 35.34 30.46
C ALA A 178 -11.77 36.80 30.08
N ALA A 179 -13.03 37.11 29.80
CA ALA A 179 -13.47 38.48 29.59
C ALA A 179 -14.27 38.99 30.79
N ASP A 180 -14.28 40.31 30.97
CA ASP A 180 -15.14 40.96 31.96
C ASP A 180 -16.63 40.71 31.65
N ALA A 181 -17.48 40.93 32.65
CA ALA A 181 -18.92 40.68 32.54
C ALA A 181 -19.64 41.58 31.51
N ASN A 182 -18.99 42.65 31.02
CA ASN A 182 -19.56 43.58 30.04
C ASN A 182 -19.14 43.25 28.59
N SER A 183 -18.22 42.31 28.42
CA SER A 183 -17.75 41.87 27.11
C SER A 183 -18.79 41.00 26.40
N THR A 184 -19.01 41.29 25.12
CA THR A 184 -19.84 40.46 24.23
C THR A 184 -19.01 39.47 23.40
N ALA A 185 -17.72 39.33 23.69
CA ALA A 185 -16.83 38.46 22.93
C ALA A 185 -17.11 36.98 23.22
N LYS A 186 -17.30 36.19 22.17
CA LYS A 186 -17.37 34.73 22.26
C LYS A 186 -15.96 34.15 22.20
N LEU A 187 -15.55 33.54 23.31
CA LEU A 187 -14.19 33.06 23.50
C LEU A 187 -14.10 31.53 23.41
N PRO A 188 -12.98 30.99 22.93
CA PRO A 188 -12.73 29.56 22.99
C PRO A 188 -12.78 29.09 24.45
N THR A 189 -13.24 27.86 24.68
CA THR A 189 -13.53 27.36 26.03
C THR A 189 -12.86 26.01 26.27
N LEU A 190 -12.16 25.90 27.41
CA LEU A 190 -11.51 24.68 27.87
C LEU A 190 -12.33 24.04 29.00
N VAL A 191 -12.74 22.79 28.80
CA VAL A 191 -13.42 21.96 29.80
C VAL A 191 -12.39 21.03 30.42
N VAL A 192 -12.07 21.19 31.70
CA VAL A 192 -10.93 20.52 32.35
C VAL A 192 -11.43 19.47 33.33
N GLY A 193 -11.11 18.21 33.07
CA GLY A 193 -11.35 17.09 33.97
C GLY A 193 -10.04 16.52 34.52
N ASN A 194 -10.02 16.27 35.83
CA ASN A 194 -8.89 15.67 36.51
C ASN A 194 -8.92 14.13 36.47
N GLY A 195 -7.83 13.53 36.96
CA GLY A 195 -7.67 12.10 37.06
C GLY A 195 -7.96 11.54 38.45
N TYR A 196 -7.08 10.64 38.88
CA TYR A 196 -7.27 9.71 39.98
C TYR A 196 -7.29 10.37 41.36
N ASP A 197 -6.53 11.44 41.54
CA ASP A 197 -6.26 12.05 42.84
C ASP A 197 -6.37 13.58 42.85
N ALA A 198 -6.28 14.24 41.69
CA ALA A 198 -6.20 15.70 41.60
C ALA A 198 -7.53 16.38 41.93
N ALA A 199 -7.46 17.50 42.66
CA ALA A 199 -8.59 18.39 42.94
C ALA A 199 -8.84 19.33 41.76
N GLN A 200 -10.09 19.72 41.49
CA GLN A 200 -10.37 20.73 40.46
C GLN A 200 -9.66 22.08 40.71
N GLU A 201 -9.35 22.37 41.97
CA GLU A 201 -8.54 23.50 42.39
C GLU A 201 -7.09 23.40 41.89
N ASP A 202 -6.50 22.20 41.86
CA ASP A 202 -5.16 21.98 41.28
C ASP A 202 -5.13 22.30 39.78
N SER A 203 -6.23 22.01 39.09
CA SER A 203 -6.42 22.25 37.65
C SER A 203 -6.46 23.74 37.29
N TYR A 204 -6.79 24.63 38.23
CA TYR A 204 -6.72 26.06 37.97
C TYR A 204 -5.29 26.49 37.63
N HIS A 205 -4.33 26.08 38.45
CA HIS A 205 -2.94 26.51 38.34
C HIS A 205 -2.25 25.95 37.09
N ASN A 206 -2.53 24.69 36.76
CA ASN A 206 -1.90 24.02 35.63
C ASN A 206 -2.53 24.38 34.27
N PHE A 207 -3.84 24.64 34.22
CA PHE A 207 -4.56 24.78 32.96
C PHE A 207 -5.37 26.07 32.84
N CYS A 208 -6.13 26.45 33.87
CA CYS A 208 -7.07 27.57 33.75
C CYS A 208 -6.37 28.93 33.75
N ALA A 209 -5.44 29.16 34.69
CA ALA A 209 -4.66 30.40 34.74
C ALA A 209 -3.94 30.70 33.40
N PRO A 210 -3.17 29.76 32.81
CA PRO A 210 -2.55 30.01 31.50
C PRO A 210 -3.56 30.16 30.36
N ALA A 211 -4.69 29.46 30.38
CA ALA A 211 -5.73 29.56 29.36
C ALA A 211 -6.47 30.91 29.42
N VAL A 212 -6.85 31.37 30.61
CA VAL A 212 -7.49 32.68 30.85
C VAL A 212 -6.58 33.81 30.39
N LEU A 213 -5.27 33.75 30.70
CA LEU A 213 -4.28 34.71 30.22
C LEU A 213 -4.17 34.75 28.68
N ARG A 214 -4.56 33.68 27.98
CA ARG A 214 -4.59 33.58 26.51
C ARG A 214 -5.95 33.92 25.92
N GLY A 215 -6.91 34.39 26.73
CA GLY A 215 -8.26 34.74 26.27
C GLY A 215 -9.17 33.53 26.06
N TRP A 216 -8.98 32.44 26.82
CA TRP A 216 -9.86 31.28 26.81
C TRP A 216 -10.68 31.22 28.10
N ASN A 217 -11.98 30.97 27.98
CA ASN A 217 -12.78 30.60 29.15
C ASN A 217 -12.38 29.19 29.63
N CYS A 218 -12.58 28.90 30.91
CA CYS A 218 -12.38 27.56 31.45
C CYS A 218 -13.52 27.14 32.37
N ILE A 219 -13.78 25.83 32.41
CA ILE A 219 -14.57 25.21 33.47
C ILE A 219 -13.85 23.96 33.96
N THR A 220 -13.62 23.86 35.26
CA THR A 220 -13.16 22.63 35.91
C THR A 220 -14.35 21.89 36.48
N TYR A 221 -14.27 20.56 36.61
CA TYR A 221 -15.31 19.77 37.27
C TYR A 221 -14.78 18.53 37.96
N GLU A 222 -15.55 18.06 38.94
CA GLU A 222 -15.34 16.81 39.66
C GLU A 222 -16.59 15.93 39.62
N GLY A 223 -16.38 14.64 39.38
CA GLY A 223 -17.40 13.59 39.41
C GLY A 223 -17.21 12.59 40.55
N PRO A 224 -18.00 11.50 40.57
CA PRO A 224 -17.86 10.42 41.53
C PRO A 224 -16.42 9.88 41.63
N GLY A 225 -15.97 9.58 42.85
CA GLY A 225 -14.60 9.17 43.16
C GLY A 225 -13.59 10.31 43.29
N GLN A 226 -13.88 11.49 42.71
CA GLN A 226 -13.02 12.67 42.84
C GLN A 226 -13.35 13.46 44.11
N ASN A 227 -12.39 14.28 44.54
CA ASN A 227 -12.25 14.73 45.92
C ASN A 227 -13.53 15.30 46.58
N THR A 228 -14.17 16.32 46.02
CA THR A 228 -15.35 16.94 46.65
C THR A 228 -16.55 16.01 46.65
N VAL A 229 -16.81 15.34 45.52
CA VAL A 229 -17.95 14.44 45.37
C VAL A 229 -17.79 13.23 46.27
N ARG A 230 -16.61 12.62 46.31
CA ARG A 230 -16.32 11.50 47.20
C ARG A 230 -16.51 11.90 48.67
N ARG A 231 -15.99 13.04 49.11
CA ARG A 231 -16.08 13.49 50.52
C ARG A 231 -17.48 13.84 51.00
N TYR A 232 -18.27 14.53 50.17
CA TYR A 232 -19.58 15.06 50.61
C TYR A 232 -20.78 14.24 50.12
N GLN A 233 -20.59 13.32 49.18
CA GLN A 233 -21.68 12.53 48.59
C GLN A 233 -21.45 11.01 48.68
N ASP A 234 -20.29 10.57 49.17
CA ASP A 234 -19.95 9.14 49.36
C ASP A 234 -20.12 8.27 48.10
N VAL A 235 -19.82 8.84 46.93
CA VAL A 235 -19.88 8.12 45.66
C VAL A 235 -18.47 7.86 45.14
N GLY A 236 -18.16 6.60 44.87
CA GLY A 236 -16.89 6.19 44.23
C GLY A 236 -16.90 6.35 42.71
N PHE A 237 -15.74 6.17 42.08
CA PHE A 237 -15.59 6.28 40.62
C PHE A 237 -16.61 5.42 39.84
N ILE A 238 -17.15 5.97 38.75
CA ILE A 238 -18.05 5.27 37.83
C ILE A 238 -17.46 5.22 36.41
N PRO A 239 -17.62 4.11 35.66
CA PRO A 239 -17.03 4.00 34.33
C PRO A 239 -17.74 4.88 33.30
N GLN A 240 -19.05 5.11 33.45
CA GLN A 240 -19.88 5.87 32.53
C GLN A 240 -19.65 7.39 32.68
N TRP A 241 -18.44 7.86 32.39
CA TRP A 241 -18.06 9.27 32.61
C TRP A 241 -18.80 10.27 31.71
N GLU A 242 -19.47 9.80 30.66
CA GLU A 242 -20.48 10.55 29.91
C GLU A 242 -21.62 11.08 30.80
N ASP A 243 -21.95 10.39 31.91
CA ASP A 243 -22.91 10.86 32.92
C ASP A 243 -22.38 12.06 33.74
N VAL A 244 -21.08 12.38 33.64
CA VAL A 244 -20.41 13.48 34.34
C VAL A 244 -20.08 14.62 33.37
N GLY A 245 -19.34 14.34 32.29
CA GLY A 245 -18.85 15.38 31.38
C GLY A 245 -19.94 16.02 30.51
N ILE A 246 -20.93 15.24 30.05
CA ILE A 246 -22.00 15.78 29.19
C ILE A 246 -22.87 16.82 29.93
N PRO A 247 -23.31 16.59 31.18
CA PRO A 247 -24.00 17.63 31.95
C PRO A 247 -23.23 18.94 32.09
N VAL A 248 -21.89 18.89 32.16
CA VAL A 248 -21.05 20.11 32.19
C VAL A 248 -21.17 20.86 30.86
N VAL A 249 -21.10 20.14 29.73
CA VAL A 249 -21.30 20.73 28.40
C VAL A 249 -22.72 21.29 28.23
N ASP A 250 -23.74 20.59 28.74
CA ASP A 250 -25.11 21.10 28.75
C ASP A 250 -25.23 22.41 29.53
N TRP A 251 -24.65 22.45 30.72
CA TRP A 251 -24.66 23.64 31.56
C TRP A 251 -24.00 24.83 30.85
N LEU A 252 -22.86 24.61 30.16
CA LEU A 252 -22.20 25.65 29.36
C LEU A 252 -23.13 26.19 28.26
N TYR A 253 -23.79 25.31 27.51
CA TYR A 253 -24.70 25.72 26.43
C TYR A 253 -25.97 26.40 26.96
N GLN A 254 -26.41 26.07 28.17
CA GLN A 254 -27.59 26.69 28.78
C GLN A 254 -27.27 28.03 29.44
N ASN A 255 -26.11 28.16 30.10
CA ASN A 255 -25.82 29.29 30.99
C ASN A 255 -24.72 30.22 30.46
N LYS A 256 -23.93 29.79 29.46
CA LYS A 256 -22.76 30.51 28.94
C LYS A 256 -22.74 30.62 27.41
N ALA A 257 -23.83 30.28 26.72
CA ALA A 257 -23.91 30.32 25.24
C ALA A 257 -23.57 31.68 24.60
N ASP A 258 -23.73 32.78 25.34
CA ASP A 258 -23.47 34.13 24.84
C ASP A 258 -21.98 34.51 24.90
N VAL A 259 -21.18 33.80 25.70
CA VAL A 259 -19.76 34.11 25.94
C VAL A 259 -18.81 32.99 25.48
N ILE A 260 -19.32 31.81 25.15
CA ILE A 260 -18.52 30.72 24.57
C ILE A 260 -18.58 30.76 23.04
N ASP A 261 -17.45 30.46 22.41
CA ASP A 261 -17.36 30.09 21.01
C ASP A 261 -17.65 28.59 20.86
N LYS A 262 -18.80 28.27 20.24
CA LYS A 262 -19.29 26.90 20.08
C LYS A 262 -18.45 26.06 19.11
N ASP A 263 -17.67 26.69 18.25
CA ASP A 263 -16.78 26.01 17.31
C ASP A 263 -15.36 25.81 17.89
N ARG A 264 -15.13 26.31 19.11
CA ARG A 264 -13.84 26.18 19.83
C ARG A 264 -14.03 25.73 21.27
N LEU A 265 -14.72 24.60 21.45
CA LEU A 265 -14.88 23.91 22.73
C LEU A 265 -13.95 22.69 22.82
N VAL A 266 -12.97 22.73 23.70
CA VAL A 266 -11.96 21.67 23.88
C VAL A 266 -12.14 21.04 25.25
N ILE A 267 -12.05 19.70 25.34
CA ILE A 267 -12.02 18.99 26.62
C ILE A 267 -10.59 18.51 26.91
N LEU A 268 -10.12 18.73 28.13
CA LEU A 268 -8.81 18.30 28.60
C LEU A 268 -8.99 17.26 29.70
N GLY A 269 -8.29 16.14 29.58
CA GLY A 269 -8.16 15.14 30.63
C GLY A 269 -6.73 15.12 31.16
N ASN A 270 -6.56 15.28 32.48
CA ASN A 270 -5.26 15.17 33.16
C ASN A 270 -5.14 13.79 33.85
N SER A 271 -4.01 13.10 33.68
CA SER A 271 -3.75 11.72 34.11
C SER A 271 -4.90 10.79 33.71
N PHE A 272 -5.44 10.03 34.66
CA PHE A 272 -6.65 9.20 34.50
C PHE A 272 -7.84 9.94 33.85
N GLY A 273 -7.88 11.27 33.98
CA GLY A 273 -8.86 12.13 33.33
C GLY A 273 -8.83 12.06 31.81
N THR A 274 -7.69 11.70 31.20
CA THR A 274 -7.58 11.46 29.75
C THR A 274 -8.56 10.38 29.32
N LEU A 275 -8.53 9.22 29.99
CA LEU A 275 -9.42 8.10 29.68
C LEU A 275 -10.89 8.49 29.89
N LEU A 276 -11.16 9.16 31.02
CA LEU A 276 -12.51 9.63 31.37
C LEU A 276 -13.06 10.61 30.33
N ASN A 277 -12.25 11.54 29.83
CA ASN A 277 -12.68 12.58 28.89
C ASN A 277 -12.66 12.16 27.43
N LEU A 278 -11.83 11.18 27.07
CA LEU A 278 -11.98 10.47 25.80
C LEU A 278 -13.34 9.76 25.74
N ARG A 279 -13.79 9.20 26.86
CA ARG A 279 -15.13 8.59 26.93
C ARG A 279 -16.25 9.61 26.76
N VAL A 280 -16.13 10.80 27.36
CA VAL A 280 -17.09 11.90 27.12
C VAL A 280 -17.10 12.28 25.63
N ALA A 281 -15.94 12.49 25.03
CA ALA A 281 -15.80 12.86 23.62
C ALA A 281 -16.37 11.82 22.65
N ALA A 282 -16.31 10.53 22.99
CA ALA A 282 -16.91 9.46 22.23
C ALA A 282 -18.46 9.55 22.12
N TYR A 283 -19.10 10.30 23.03
CA TYR A 283 -20.57 10.42 23.10
C TYR A 283 -21.06 11.88 23.07
N GLU A 284 -20.19 12.86 22.84
CA GLU A 284 -20.53 14.29 22.88
C GLU A 284 -20.00 15.06 21.65
N PRO A 285 -20.82 15.23 20.60
CA PRO A 285 -20.40 15.82 19.33
C PRO A 285 -20.15 17.33 19.38
N ARG A 286 -20.52 18.03 20.48
CA ARG A 286 -20.24 19.47 20.62
C ARG A 286 -18.77 19.77 20.94
N ILE A 287 -18.03 18.79 21.45
CA ILE A 287 -16.59 18.91 21.71
C ILE A 287 -15.83 18.86 20.38
N LYS A 288 -14.83 19.72 20.22
CA LYS A 288 -14.09 19.90 18.95
C LYS A 288 -12.69 19.30 18.94
N ALA A 289 -12.11 19.10 20.12
CA ALA A 289 -10.85 18.37 20.30
C ALA A 289 -10.72 17.86 21.74
N VAL A 290 -9.88 16.84 21.93
CA VAL A 290 -9.45 16.34 23.24
C VAL A 290 -7.96 16.63 23.45
N VAL A 291 -7.59 17.01 24.66
CA VAL A 291 -6.18 17.09 25.12
C VAL A 291 -5.99 16.10 26.26
N GLY A 292 -5.18 15.06 26.06
CA GLY A 292 -4.83 14.08 27.08
C GLY A 292 -3.42 14.28 27.61
N ILE A 293 -3.28 14.49 28.91
CA ILE A 293 -2.03 14.78 29.61
C ILE A 293 -1.89 13.87 30.83
N ASP A 294 -1.34 12.67 30.75
CA ASP A 294 -0.80 12.00 29.57
C ASP A 294 -1.78 10.99 28.95
N GLY A 295 -1.40 10.40 27.83
CA GLY A 295 -2.21 9.40 27.13
C GLY A 295 -2.41 8.14 27.96
N ILE A 296 -3.67 7.77 28.23
CA ILE A 296 -4.01 6.55 28.97
C ILE A 296 -4.90 5.65 28.12
N TRP A 297 -4.53 4.38 28.04
CA TRP A 297 -5.21 3.35 27.27
C TRP A 297 -6.05 2.43 28.18
N ASP A 298 -5.49 2.03 29.32
CA ASP A 298 -6.08 1.10 30.28
C ASP A 298 -5.61 1.44 31.70
N PHE A 299 -6.57 1.77 32.56
CA PHE A 299 -6.27 2.12 33.95
C PHE A 299 -5.90 0.90 34.80
N PHE A 300 -6.44 -0.29 34.49
CA PHE A 300 -6.14 -1.50 35.26
C PHE A 300 -4.64 -1.83 35.23
N SER A 301 -4.00 -1.68 34.07
CA SER A 301 -2.56 -1.89 33.91
C SER A 301 -1.74 -1.00 34.86
N SER A 302 -2.13 0.27 35.03
CA SER A 302 -1.48 1.17 35.99
C SER A 302 -1.82 0.84 37.45
N ALA A 303 -3.05 0.38 37.73
CA ALA A 303 -3.50 0.06 39.09
C ALA A 303 -2.86 -1.23 39.64
N ILE A 304 -2.63 -2.23 38.80
CA ILE A 304 -2.03 -3.51 39.23
C ILE A 304 -0.50 -3.47 39.29
N ALA A 305 0.16 -2.58 38.55
CA ALA A 305 1.62 -2.50 38.49
C ALA A 305 2.33 -2.37 39.86
N PRO A 306 1.80 -1.64 40.86
CA PRO A 306 2.41 -1.55 42.19
C PRO A 306 2.17 -2.79 43.07
N VAL A 307 1.33 -3.74 42.66
CA VAL A 307 1.03 -4.95 43.45
C VAL A 307 2.23 -5.91 43.38
N PRO A 308 2.68 -6.47 44.53
CA PRO A 308 3.74 -7.48 44.54
C PRO A 308 3.43 -8.65 43.59
N SER A 309 4.40 -9.00 42.74
CA SER A 309 4.21 -9.94 41.64
C SER A 309 3.78 -11.35 42.08
N ASP A 310 4.11 -11.74 43.31
CA ASP A 310 3.72 -13.02 43.92
C ASP A 310 2.24 -13.07 44.36
N LEU A 311 1.59 -11.91 44.49
CA LEU A 311 0.16 -11.81 44.80
C LEU A 311 -0.72 -11.76 43.54
N VAL A 312 -0.18 -11.36 42.39
CA VAL A 312 -0.93 -11.25 41.12
C VAL A 312 -1.64 -12.57 40.73
N PRO A 313 -1.01 -13.76 40.84
CA PRO A 313 -1.69 -15.02 40.53
C PRO A 313 -2.92 -15.30 41.41
N LEU A 314 -2.94 -14.80 42.66
CA LEU A 314 -4.11 -14.95 43.55
C LEU A 314 -5.29 -14.12 43.04
N PHE A 315 -5.01 -12.90 42.56
CA PHE A 315 -6.01 -12.05 41.93
C PHE A 315 -6.55 -12.69 40.64
N GLU A 316 -5.66 -13.19 39.78
CA GLU A 316 -6.03 -13.86 38.52
C GLU A 316 -6.85 -15.15 38.75
N ALA A 317 -6.53 -15.90 39.81
CA ALA A 317 -7.26 -17.10 40.23
C ALA A 317 -8.61 -16.80 40.92
N GLY A 318 -8.95 -15.53 41.14
CA GLY A 318 -10.18 -15.12 41.82
C GLY A 318 -10.17 -15.38 43.33
N GLN A 319 -9.00 -15.55 43.95
CA GLN A 319 -8.83 -15.86 45.37
C GLN A 319 -8.92 -14.61 46.25
N LYS A 320 -10.08 -13.96 46.22
CA LYS A 320 -10.34 -12.65 46.87
C LYS A 320 -9.86 -12.56 48.32
N GLN A 321 -10.27 -13.50 49.18
CA GLN A 321 -9.98 -13.43 50.62
C GLN A 321 -8.49 -13.53 50.93
N GLU A 322 -7.77 -14.40 50.22
CA GLU A 322 -6.34 -14.59 50.41
C GLU A 322 -5.55 -13.39 49.85
N PHE A 323 -5.94 -12.89 48.67
CA PHE A 323 -5.34 -11.70 48.07
C PHE A 323 -5.49 -10.47 48.98
N ASP A 324 -6.72 -10.17 49.42
CA ASP A 324 -7.02 -9.03 50.28
C ASP A 324 -6.24 -9.11 51.59
N SER A 325 -6.24 -10.28 52.25
CA SER A 325 -5.54 -10.47 53.53
C SER A 325 -4.04 -10.21 53.40
N LYS A 326 -3.39 -10.75 52.36
CA LYS A 326 -1.94 -10.61 52.19
C LYS A 326 -1.54 -9.18 51.82
N LEU A 327 -2.26 -8.56 50.89
CA LEU A 327 -1.91 -7.20 50.44
C LEU A 327 -2.15 -6.17 51.55
N LEU A 328 -3.23 -6.30 52.32
CA LEU A 328 -3.48 -5.44 53.49
C LEU A 328 -2.45 -5.68 54.61
N GLU A 329 -2.02 -6.93 54.84
CA GLU A 329 -0.95 -7.20 55.81
C GLU A 329 0.37 -6.51 55.42
N LEU A 330 0.75 -6.55 54.13
CA LEU A 330 1.93 -5.83 53.63
C LEU A 330 1.77 -4.31 53.80
N ARG A 331 0.56 -3.78 53.58
CA ARG A 331 0.24 -2.36 53.79
C ARG A 331 0.35 -1.97 55.27
N ASP A 332 -0.20 -2.76 56.18
CA ASP A 332 -0.25 -2.48 57.62
C ASP A 332 1.10 -2.66 58.31
N THR A 333 1.95 -3.55 57.77
CA THR A 333 3.31 -3.78 58.26
C THR A 333 4.38 -2.93 57.57
N ASN A 334 3.97 -1.93 56.76
CA ASN A 334 4.84 -1.02 56.01
C ASN A 334 5.88 -1.73 55.12
N GLN A 335 5.47 -2.83 54.47
CA GLN A 335 6.31 -3.58 53.52
C GLN A 335 6.10 -3.15 52.07
N LEU A 336 5.08 -2.32 51.80
CA LEU A 336 4.88 -1.70 50.49
C LEU A 336 5.76 -0.45 50.34
N SER A 337 6.16 -0.13 49.11
CA SER A 337 6.76 1.18 48.81
C SER A 337 5.74 2.29 49.06
N THR A 338 6.21 3.51 49.30
CA THR A 338 5.35 4.68 49.53
C THR A 338 4.30 4.86 48.42
N MET A 339 4.71 4.70 47.16
CA MET A 339 3.80 4.76 46.01
C MET A 339 2.75 3.65 46.03
N ALA A 340 3.14 2.40 46.30
CA ALA A 340 2.21 1.27 46.34
C ALA A 340 1.23 1.39 47.51
N ALA A 341 1.71 1.82 48.68
CA ALA A 341 0.89 2.06 49.87
C ALA A 341 -0.15 3.17 49.61
N TRP A 342 0.28 4.32 49.09
CA TRP A 342 -0.61 5.43 48.76
C TRP A 342 -1.59 5.05 47.64
N GLY A 343 -1.11 4.43 46.57
CA GLY A 343 -1.92 4.03 45.42
C GLY A 343 -3.05 3.08 45.83
N LEU A 344 -2.77 2.17 46.76
CA LEU A 344 -3.78 1.29 47.35
C LEU A 344 -4.78 2.06 48.21
N ASP A 345 -4.30 2.88 49.17
CA ASP A 345 -5.18 3.64 50.07
C ASP A 345 -6.12 4.58 49.30
N GLN A 346 -5.57 5.30 48.32
CA GLN A 346 -6.32 6.16 47.41
C GLN A 346 -7.33 5.36 46.57
N GLY A 347 -6.96 4.16 46.13
CA GLY A 347 -7.82 3.31 45.30
C GLY A 347 -9.03 2.80 46.06
N LEU A 348 -8.80 2.28 47.25
CA LEU A 348 -9.85 1.88 48.18
C LEU A 348 -10.79 3.08 48.44
N TRP A 349 -10.23 4.23 48.79
CA TRP A 349 -10.99 5.43 49.12
C TRP A 349 -11.82 5.97 47.94
N SER A 350 -11.20 6.17 46.78
CA SER A 350 -11.82 6.80 45.61
C SER A 350 -12.78 5.88 44.86
N PHE A 351 -12.59 4.55 44.90
CA PHE A 351 -13.55 3.58 44.36
C PHE A 351 -14.60 3.15 45.38
N TYR A 352 -14.54 3.70 46.59
CA TYR A 352 -15.48 3.42 47.68
C TYR A 352 -15.60 1.92 48.01
N THR A 353 -14.45 1.27 48.21
CA THR A 353 -14.34 -0.13 48.59
C THR A 353 -13.27 -0.34 49.67
N HIS A 354 -13.43 -1.37 50.49
CA HIS A 354 -12.42 -1.80 51.46
C HIS A 354 -11.67 -3.06 51.03
N SER A 355 -11.95 -3.57 49.83
CA SER A 355 -11.33 -4.79 49.29
C SER A 355 -10.37 -4.42 48.15
N PRO A 356 -9.06 -4.68 48.29
CA PRO A 356 -8.09 -4.52 47.21
C PRO A 356 -8.47 -5.28 45.94
N PHE A 357 -9.01 -6.50 46.08
CA PHE A 357 -9.52 -7.30 44.97
C PHE A 357 -10.67 -6.61 44.24
N ASP A 358 -11.65 -6.06 44.99
CA ASP A 358 -12.78 -5.35 44.37
C ASP A 358 -12.30 -4.08 43.66
N PHE A 359 -11.37 -3.32 44.25
CA PHE A 359 -10.76 -2.15 43.61
C PHE A 359 -10.14 -2.50 42.25
N LEU A 360 -9.25 -3.50 42.21
CA LEU A 360 -8.62 -3.95 40.96
C LEU A 360 -9.63 -4.53 39.97
N THR A 361 -10.72 -5.13 40.45
CA THR A 361 -11.81 -5.60 39.59
C THR A 361 -12.55 -4.43 38.94
N MET A 362 -12.89 -3.39 39.72
CA MET A 362 -13.53 -2.17 39.20
C MET A 362 -12.63 -1.42 38.22
N ALA A 363 -11.32 -1.39 38.45
CA ALA A 363 -10.35 -0.76 37.56
C ALA A 363 -10.37 -1.33 36.13
N LYS A 364 -10.74 -2.61 35.94
CA LYS A 364 -10.86 -3.26 34.62
C LYS A 364 -11.95 -2.66 33.73
N GLU A 365 -12.90 -1.91 34.29
CA GLU A 365 -13.96 -1.26 33.52
C GLU A 365 -13.50 0.02 32.81
N TYR A 366 -12.26 0.47 33.05
CA TYR A 366 -11.71 1.71 32.53
C TYR A 366 -10.65 1.42 31.46
N LYS A 367 -11.12 1.17 30.23
CA LYS A 367 -10.29 0.89 29.05
C LYS A 367 -10.85 1.58 27.82
N VAL A 368 -9.96 2.18 27.03
CA VAL A 368 -10.32 2.98 25.85
C VAL A 368 -10.77 2.11 24.67
N SER A 369 -10.29 0.87 24.60
CA SER A 369 -10.62 -0.09 23.52
C SER A 369 -12.12 -0.33 23.35
N ASP A 370 -12.91 -0.16 24.40
CA ASP A 370 -14.36 -0.37 24.37
C ASP A 370 -15.11 0.71 23.57
N PHE A 371 -14.55 1.92 23.42
CA PHE A 371 -15.22 3.06 22.79
C PHE A 371 -14.38 3.87 21.79
N VAL A 372 -13.09 3.54 21.60
CA VAL A 372 -12.17 4.32 20.75
C VAL A 372 -12.70 4.60 19.33
N LYS A 373 -13.41 3.64 18.73
CA LYS A 373 -14.02 3.74 17.40
C LYS A 373 -15.09 4.84 17.27
N ASN A 374 -15.65 5.29 18.40
CA ASN A 374 -16.67 6.35 18.42
C ASN A 374 -16.03 7.75 18.47
N ILE A 375 -14.72 7.85 18.70
CA ILE A 375 -14.00 9.11 18.71
C ILE A 375 -13.77 9.54 17.27
N THR A 376 -14.33 10.70 16.90
CA THR A 376 -14.31 11.23 15.53
C THR A 376 -13.63 12.60 15.41
N ILE A 377 -13.05 13.08 16.52
CA ILE A 377 -12.42 14.39 16.64
C ILE A 377 -10.92 14.26 16.92
N PRO A 378 -10.11 15.31 16.64
CA PRO A 378 -8.68 15.30 16.94
C PRO A 378 -8.39 15.14 18.44
N VAL A 379 -7.34 14.39 18.75
CA VAL A 379 -6.85 14.13 20.11
C VAL A 379 -5.36 14.45 20.19
N PHE A 380 -4.99 15.38 21.07
CA PHE A 380 -3.59 15.57 21.48
C PHE A 380 -3.25 14.59 22.60
N ILE A 381 -2.09 13.94 22.51
CA ILE A 381 -1.66 12.89 23.44
C ILE A 381 -0.26 13.26 23.96
N GLY A 382 -0.17 13.63 25.23
CA GLY A 382 1.10 13.82 25.93
C GLY A 382 1.77 12.48 26.25
N ASN A 383 3.09 12.44 26.12
CA ASN A 383 3.95 11.34 26.53
C ASN A 383 5.19 11.89 27.23
N GLY A 384 5.32 11.65 28.54
CA GLY A 384 6.49 12.05 29.31
C GLY A 384 7.63 11.02 29.25
N GLU A 385 8.86 11.46 28.95
CA GLU A 385 10.07 10.60 28.88
C GLU A 385 10.32 9.79 30.16
N TYR A 386 10.02 10.37 31.32
CA TYR A 386 10.25 9.80 32.66
C TYR A 386 8.96 9.34 33.33
N ASP A 387 7.88 9.19 32.57
CA ASP A 387 6.60 8.70 33.08
C ASP A 387 6.65 7.18 33.33
N THR A 388 6.58 6.82 34.62
CA THR A 388 6.56 5.43 35.08
C THR A 388 5.15 4.89 35.37
N PHE A 389 4.10 5.70 35.24
CA PHE A 389 2.72 5.32 35.57
C PHE A 389 1.96 4.76 34.37
N VAL A 390 2.21 5.32 33.19
CA VAL A 390 1.47 4.98 31.95
C VAL A 390 2.40 4.62 30.81
N THR A 391 3.59 4.09 31.13
CA THR A 391 4.64 3.74 30.17
C THR A 391 4.08 2.90 29.01
N GLY A 392 4.26 3.38 27.77
CA GLY A 392 3.80 2.72 26.54
C GLY A 392 2.32 2.96 26.18
N GLN A 393 1.49 3.42 27.11
CA GLN A 393 0.06 3.65 26.84
C GLN A 393 -0.21 4.82 25.87
N PRO A 394 0.51 5.95 25.90
CA PRO A 394 0.34 7.02 24.91
C PRO A 394 0.51 6.54 23.45
N GLN A 395 1.48 5.65 23.21
CA GLN A 395 1.74 5.07 21.89
C GLN A 395 0.60 4.13 21.45
N MET A 396 0.07 3.31 22.38
CA MET A 396 -1.10 2.47 22.11
C MET A 396 -2.32 3.31 21.73
N LEU A 397 -2.55 4.40 22.45
CA LEU A 397 -3.64 5.33 22.16
C LEU A 397 -3.46 6.00 20.78
N LYS A 398 -2.24 6.45 20.45
CA LYS A 398 -1.91 7.00 19.12
C LYS A 398 -2.17 5.99 18.01
N GLN A 399 -1.75 4.74 18.20
CA GLN A 399 -1.97 3.67 17.22
C GLN A 399 -3.46 3.44 16.98
N ALA A 400 -4.25 3.36 18.03
CA ALA A 400 -5.69 3.12 17.93
C ALA A 400 -6.46 4.28 17.29
N LEU A 401 -6.05 5.53 17.52
CA LEU A 401 -6.68 6.72 16.96
C LEU A 401 -6.25 7.04 15.51
N GLY A 402 -5.19 6.41 15.00
CA GLY A 402 -4.72 6.63 13.63
C GLY A 402 -4.40 8.10 13.35
N SER A 403 -5.03 8.68 12.33
CA SER A 403 -4.86 10.09 11.93
C SER A 403 -5.47 11.09 12.92
N LEU A 404 -6.39 10.68 13.81
CA LEU A 404 -7.01 11.56 14.79
C LEU A 404 -6.08 11.86 15.98
N GLY A 405 -5.15 10.95 16.31
CA GLY A 405 -4.22 11.12 17.42
C GLY A 405 -2.97 11.92 17.02
N THR A 406 -2.57 12.90 17.81
CA THR A 406 -1.28 13.58 17.69
C THR A 406 -0.48 13.29 18.95
N LEU A 407 0.54 12.44 18.83
CA LEU A 407 1.45 12.13 19.92
C LEU A 407 2.51 13.24 20.05
N HIS A 408 2.76 13.69 21.28
CA HIS A 408 3.78 14.67 21.60
C HIS A 408 4.65 14.18 22.75
N ASP A 409 5.94 14.03 22.48
CA ASP A 409 6.92 13.60 23.46
C ASP A 409 7.47 14.81 24.24
N PHE A 410 7.18 14.86 25.53
CA PHE A 410 7.79 15.78 26.48
C PHE A 410 9.08 15.16 27.02
N ASN A 411 10.20 15.80 26.75
CA ASN A 411 11.54 15.33 27.13
C ASN A 411 12.15 16.23 28.22
N GLY A 412 13.18 15.75 28.91
CA GLY A 412 13.88 16.54 29.92
C GLY A 412 12.97 16.92 31.09
N THR A 413 12.99 18.19 31.54
CA THR A 413 12.28 18.60 32.76
C THR A 413 10.77 18.47 32.69
N ALA A 414 10.18 18.50 31.49
CA ALA A 414 8.76 18.23 31.27
C ALA A 414 8.43 16.74 31.10
N GLY A 415 9.42 15.85 31.15
CA GLY A 415 9.20 14.42 30.92
C GLY A 415 8.56 13.66 32.08
N TYR A 416 8.28 14.28 33.24
CA TYR A 416 7.55 13.62 34.32
C TYR A 416 6.06 13.50 34.02
N HIS A 417 5.39 12.54 34.64
CA HIS A 417 3.94 12.36 34.51
C HIS A 417 3.17 13.67 34.69
N CYS A 418 2.25 13.95 33.77
CA CYS A 418 1.48 15.21 33.69
C CYS A 418 2.35 16.47 33.53
N GLN A 419 3.59 16.33 33.04
CA GLN A 419 4.57 17.42 32.92
C GLN A 419 4.82 18.14 34.27
N THR A 420 4.73 17.39 35.36
CA THR A 420 4.81 17.93 36.73
C THR A 420 6.14 18.65 36.98
N GLY A 421 6.06 19.87 37.52
CA GLY A 421 7.22 20.74 37.73
C GLY A 421 7.62 21.61 36.53
N ALA A 422 7.05 21.38 35.35
CA ALA A 422 7.33 22.11 34.11
C ALA A 422 6.04 22.61 33.41
N SER A 423 5.07 23.08 34.19
CA SER A 423 3.74 23.53 33.69
C SER A 423 3.81 24.61 32.61
N GLN A 424 4.85 25.45 32.61
CA GLN A 424 5.08 26.45 31.56
C GLN A 424 5.40 25.81 30.20
N GLU A 425 6.23 24.78 30.18
CA GLU A 425 6.62 24.04 28.97
C GLU A 425 5.41 23.28 28.41
N MET A 426 4.65 22.61 29.30
CA MET A 426 3.37 21.97 28.95
C MET A 426 2.40 22.95 28.27
N CYS A 427 2.32 24.20 28.76
CA CYS A 427 1.42 25.22 28.23
C CYS A 427 2.04 26.06 27.08
N GLN A 428 3.24 25.72 26.59
CA GLN A 428 3.92 26.52 25.60
C GLN A 428 3.19 26.46 24.25
N ARG A 429 3.02 27.62 23.61
CA ARG A 429 2.47 27.70 22.26
C ARG A 429 3.53 27.18 21.29
N GLN A 430 3.31 25.99 20.74
CA GLN A 430 4.09 25.53 19.60
C GLN A 430 3.82 26.46 18.40
N PRO A 431 4.82 26.77 17.55
CA PRO A 431 4.57 27.44 16.29
C PRO A 431 3.49 26.65 15.56
N ARG A 432 2.46 27.36 15.05
CA ARG A 432 1.39 26.71 14.30
C ARG A 432 2.08 25.94 13.17
N PRO A 433 1.90 24.62 13.06
CA PRO A 433 2.43 23.92 11.90
C PRO A 433 1.90 24.62 10.65
N PRO A 434 2.72 24.77 9.59
CA PRO A 434 2.22 25.33 8.35
C PRO A 434 0.96 24.56 7.94
N ALA A 435 0.00 25.26 7.36
CA ALA A 435 -1.24 24.63 6.94
C ALA A 435 -0.92 23.41 6.04
N PRO A 436 -1.61 22.28 6.20
CA PRO A 436 -1.37 21.13 5.34
C PRO A 436 -1.53 21.58 3.88
N ILE A 437 -0.56 21.21 3.04
CA ILE A 437 -0.56 21.54 1.61
C ILE A 437 -1.81 20.97 0.95
N HIS A 438 -2.17 19.74 1.32
CA HIS A 438 -3.36 19.05 0.87
C HIS A 438 -4.51 19.23 1.87
N THR A 439 -5.53 19.98 1.47
CA THR A 439 -6.78 20.04 2.22
C THR A 439 -7.64 18.80 1.92
N PRO A 440 -8.43 18.29 2.88
CA PRO A 440 -9.34 17.17 2.65
C PRO A 440 -10.30 17.45 1.50
N LEU A 441 -10.48 16.48 0.61
CA LEU A 441 -11.43 16.52 -0.50
C LEU A 441 -12.76 15.88 -0.09
N LYS A 442 -13.86 16.40 -0.63
CA LYS A 442 -15.17 15.74 -0.57
C LYS A 442 -15.35 14.81 -1.77
N ASP A 443 -16.45 14.06 -1.73
CA ASP A 443 -16.84 13.19 -2.82
C ASP A 443 -17.00 13.97 -4.13
N GLY A 444 -16.47 13.44 -5.24
CA GLY A 444 -16.39 14.10 -6.55
C GLY A 444 -15.47 15.33 -6.67
N GLU A 445 -14.78 15.75 -5.61
CA GLU A 445 -13.81 16.87 -5.69
C GLU A 445 -12.43 16.39 -6.15
N VAL A 446 -11.75 17.25 -6.91
CA VAL A 446 -10.35 17.09 -7.35
C VAL A 446 -9.56 18.34 -7.00
N ARG A 447 -8.24 18.21 -6.83
CA ARG A 447 -7.34 19.37 -6.80
C ARG A 447 -6.77 19.61 -8.18
N LEU A 448 -6.63 20.88 -8.53
CA LEU A 448 -5.91 21.34 -9.70
C LEU A 448 -4.73 22.19 -9.26
N VAL A 449 -3.58 22.00 -9.90
CA VAL A 449 -2.37 22.77 -9.67
C VAL A 449 -2.27 23.90 -10.68
N THR A 450 -2.10 25.12 -10.19
CA THR A 450 -1.71 26.26 -11.02
C THR A 450 -0.19 26.36 -11.02
N LEU A 451 0.44 26.06 -12.16
CA LEU A 451 1.85 26.29 -12.43
C LEU A 451 2.04 27.75 -12.84
N ALA A 452 2.81 28.52 -12.05
CA ALA A 452 3.03 29.93 -12.30
C ALA A 452 3.92 30.16 -13.55
N GLN A 453 3.69 31.28 -14.23
CA GLN A 453 4.55 31.74 -15.32
C GLN A 453 5.98 32.03 -14.84
N GLY A 454 6.97 31.85 -15.71
CA GLY A 454 8.37 32.15 -15.40
C GLY A 454 9.34 31.67 -16.49
N LYS A 455 10.59 32.13 -16.44
CA LYS A 455 11.64 31.69 -17.38
C LYS A 455 12.12 30.30 -17.01
N PHE A 456 12.75 29.59 -17.95
CA PHE A 456 13.20 28.21 -17.74
C PHE A 456 14.03 27.99 -16.46
N ASP A 457 14.94 28.91 -16.13
CA ASP A 457 15.85 28.80 -14.98
C ASP A 457 15.26 29.33 -13.65
N ASP A 458 14.11 30.01 -13.66
CA ASP A 458 13.49 30.54 -12.43
C ASP A 458 13.00 29.39 -11.52
N ASP A 459 12.86 29.65 -10.22
CA ASP A 459 12.26 28.70 -9.28
C ASP A 459 10.82 28.36 -9.70
N ILE A 460 10.41 27.10 -9.52
CA ILE A 460 9.06 26.64 -9.86
C ILE A 460 8.12 26.95 -8.70
N GLU A 461 7.05 27.67 -9.01
CA GLU A 461 5.98 28.01 -8.07
C GLU A 461 4.65 27.42 -8.53
N CYS A 462 4.00 26.71 -7.61
CA CYS A 462 2.74 26.03 -7.80
C CYS A 462 1.75 26.36 -6.66
N SER A 463 0.46 26.41 -6.97
CA SER A 463 -0.60 26.51 -5.96
C SER A 463 -1.73 25.51 -6.24
N LEU A 464 -2.38 25.02 -5.20
CA LEU A 464 -3.50 24.07 -5.32
C LEU A 464 -4.84 24.76 -5.13
N SER A 465 -5.84 24.34 -5.90
CA SER A 465 -7.23 24.76 -5.77
C SER A 465 -8.17 23.56 -5.91
N THR A 466 -9.23 23.51 -5.11
CA THR A 466 -10.21 22.41 -5.12
C THR A 466 -11.39 22.75 -6.02
N HIS A 467 -11.79 21.79 -6.86
CA HIS A 467 -12.90 21.92 -7.79
C HIS A 467 -13.78 20.67 -7.74
N LEU A 468 -15.07 20.83 -8.01
CA LEU A 468 -15.99 19.70 -8.20
C LEU A 468 -15.93 19.27 -9.66
N LEU A 469 -15.60 18.01 -9.93
CA LEU A 469 -15.39 17.52 -11.30
C LEU A 469 -16.68 17.63 -12.14
N GLU A 470 -17.84 17.42 -11.53
CA GLU A 470 -19.17 17.57 -12.17
C GLU A 470 -19.46 18.98 -12.70
N ARG A 471 -18.69 20.00 -12.28
CA ARG A 471 -18.83 21.38 -12.78
C ARG A 471 -17.98 21.66 -14.01
N ASP A 472 -17.35 20.64 -14.58
CA ASP A 472 -16.54 20.69 -15.81
C ASP A 472 -15.48 21.80 -15.75
N PRO A 473 -14.53 21.75 -14.78
CA PRO A 473 -13.48 22.74 -14.70
C PRO A 473 -12.56 22.67 -15.93
N THR A 474 -12.00 23.82 -16.34
CA THR A 474 -11.00 23.93 -17.43
C THR A 474 -9.61 23.61 -16.89
N TYR A 475 -8.95 22.59 -17.44
CA TYR A 475 -7.59 22.19 -17.05
C TYR A 475 -6.96 21.23 -18.06
N GLU A 476 -5.63 21.17 -18.03
CA GLU A 476 -4.82 20.21 -18.76
C GLU A 476 -4.44 19.05 -17.82
N ALA A 477 -4.18 17.84 -18.31
CA ALA A 477 -3.65 16.76 -17.48
C ALA A 477 -2.23 16.37 -17.93
N LEU A 478 -1.31 16.18 -16.98
CA LEU A 478 0.04 15.73 -17.28
C LEU A 478 0.15 14.21 -17.20
N SER A 479 0.50 13.59 -18.31
CA SER A 479 0.84 12.16 -18.40
C SER A 479 2.36 12.01 -18.48
N TRP A 480 2.99 11.47 -17.43
CA TRP A 480 4.44 11.49 -17.26
C TRP A 480 4.95 10.28 -16.47
N TYR A 481 6.22 9.90 -16.66
CA TYR A 481 6.82 8.78 -15.92
C TYR A 481 7.41 9.22 -14.58
N TRP A 482 6.95 8.59 -13.49
CA TRP A 482 7.36 8.97 -12.13
C TRP A 482 8.86 8.83 -11.85
N GLY A 483 9.51 7.80 -12.41
CA GLY A 483 10.88 7.44 -12.05
C GLY A 483 10.99 6.83 -10.65
N THR A 484 12.22 6.49 -10.25
CA THR A 484 12.51 6.01 -8.89
C THR A 484 12.74 7.22 -7.98
N PRO A 485 11.94 7.41 -6.92
CA PRO A 485 12.19 8.47 -5.95
C PRO A 485 13.56 8.30 -5.30
N ASN A 486 14.31 9.39 -5.14
CA ASN A 486 15.60 9.38 -4.45
C ASN A 486 15.57 10.38 -3.28
N PRO A 487 15.01 9.96 -2.13
CA PRO A 487 14.87 10.83 -0.96
C PRO A 487 16.24 11.38 -0.53
N GLY A 488 16.38 12.71 -0.53
CA GLY A 488 17.62 13.40 -0.16
C GLY A 488 18.37 14.06 -1.34
N THR A 489 18.07 13.67 -2.57
CA THR A 489 18.61 14.31 -3.79
C THR A 489 17.53 14.81 -4.74
N ASP A 490 16.28 14.39 -4.55
CA ASP A 490 15.15 14.89 -5.32
C ASP A 490 15.02 16.42 -5.21
N PRO A 491 14.76 17.12 -6.32
CA PRO A 491 14.63 18.58 -6.30
C PRO A 491 13.37 19.03 -5.56
N THR A 492 13.36 20.31 -5.19
CA THR A 492 12.24 20.94 -4.48
C THR A 492 11.61 22.06 -5.29
N ILE A 493 10.30 22.19 -5.20
CA ILE A 493 9.51 23.31 -5.74
C ILE A 493 8.82 24.07 -4.61
N SER A 494 8.30 25.27 -4.90
CA SER A 494 7.38 25.97 -3.99
C SER A 494 5.95 25.54 -4.31
N LEU A 495 5.29 24.83 -3.38
CA LEU A 495 3.89 24.42 -3.50
C LEU A 495 3.07 25.03 -2.37
N CYS A 496 2.10 25.89 -2.71
CA CYS A 496 1.29 26.64 -1.73
C CYS A 496 2.16 27.44 -0.73
N GLY A 497 3.28 27.99 -1.21
CA GLY A 497 4.25 28.76 -0.40
C GLY A 497 5.14 27.91 0.52
N GLN A 498 5.15 26.58 0.35
CA GLN A 498 5.94 25.64 1.12
C GLN A 498 6.91 24.87 0.23
N THR A 499 8.09 24.52 0.74
CA THR A 499 9.05 23.67 0.03
C THR A 499 8.49 22.25 -0.09
N PHE A 500 8.39 21.74 -1.31
CA PHE A 500 7.83 20.42 -1.61
C PHE A 500 8.79 19.62 -2.50
N SER A 501 9.15 18.41 -2.09
CA SER A 501 10.04 17.52 -2.85
C SER A 501 9.27 16.85 -3.98
N VAL A 502 9.83 16.84 -5.18
CA VAL A 502 9.26 16.17 -6.35
C VAL A 502 10.32 15.31 -7.06
N PRO A 503 9.94 14.21 -7.73
CA PRO A 503 10.89 13.46 -8.55
C PRO A 503 11.51 14.35 -9.63
N VAL A 504 12.79 14.10 -9.96
CA VAL A 504 13.52 14.89 -10.97
C VAL A 504 12.79 14.99 -12.30
N ASN A 505 12.12 13.92 -12.73
CA ASN A 505 11.39 13.92 -14.01
C ASN A 505 10.16 14.84 -13.98
N LEU A 506 9.46 14.95 -12.84
CA LEU A 506 8.35 15.89 -12.69
C LEU A 506 8.86 17.33 -12.72
N GLU A 507 9.95 17.59 -12.01
CA GLU A 507 10.55 18.93 -11.98
C GLU A 507 10.96 19.38 -13.39
N ARG A 508 11.60 18.49 -14.16
CA ARG A 508 11.92 18.75 -15.58
C ARG A 508 10.65 19.00 -16.39
N ALA A 509 9.64 18.13 -16.28
CA ALA A 509 8.37 18.31 -17.00
C ALA A 509 7.74 19.69 -16.71
N LEU A 510 7.67 20.09 -15.44
CA LEU A 510 7.15 21.40 -15.03
C LEU A 510 7.93 22.56 -15.66
N ARG A 511 9.26 22.46 -15.79
CA ARG A 511 10.06 23.52 -16.45
C ARG A 511 9.72 23.68 -17.92
N TYR A 512 9.62 22.58 -18.66
CA TYR A 512 9.30 22.62 -20.09
C TYR A 512 7.82 22.96 -20.35
N LEU A 513 6.91 22.60 -19.44
CA LEU A 513 5.50 22.99 -19.52
C LEU A 513 5.26 24.47 -19.21
N ARG A 514 6.11 25.08 -18.38
CA ARG A 514 5.96 26.46 -17.90
C ARG A 514 6.06 27.45 -19.07
N ALA A 515 5.07 28.32 -19.18
CA ALA A 515 5.10 29.44 -20.11
C ALA A 515 5.69 30.69 -19.43
N GLU A 516 6.33 31.56 -20.21
CA GLU A 516 6.91 32.80 -19.67
C GLU A 516 5.85 33.86 -19.34
N ASP A 517 4.72 33.85 -20.03
CA ASP A 517 3.73 34.93 -20.04
C ASP A 517 2.36 34.57 -19.45
N LYS A 518 2.12 33.28 -19.14
CA LYS A 518 0.85 32.82 -18.56
C LYS A 518 1.03 31.62 -17.62
N SER A 519 0.22 31.57 -16.57
CA SER A 519 0.10 30.38 -15.73
C SER A 519 -0.70 29.29 -16.43
N ARG A 520 -0.43 28.02 -16.08
CA ARG A 520 -1.17 26.85 -16.57
C ARG A 520 -1.89 26.17 -15.43
N ILE A 521 -3.11 25.67 -15.67
CA ILE A 521 -3.89 24.91 -14.70
C ILE A 521 -3.83 23.45 -15.14
N LEU A 522 -3.21 22.63 -14.31
CA LEU A 522 -2.92 21.24 -14.60
C LEU A 522 -3.55 20.33 -13.54
N TRP A 523 -3.85 19.09 -13.93
CA TRP A 523 -3.96 17.98 -13.01
C TRP A 523 -2.70 17.13 -13.10
N ILE A 524 -2.05 16.93 -11.96
CA ILE A 524 -0.81 16.15 -11.82
C ILE A 524 -0.97 15.27 -10.59
N ASP A 525 -1.12 13.97 -10.78
CA ASP A 525 -1.32 12.96 -9.73
C ASP A 525 -0.42 13.13 -8.50
N ALA A 526 0.88 13.35 -8.70
CA ALA A 526 1.86 13.51 -7.61
C ALA A 526 1.68 14.78 -6.78
N LEU A 527 0.99 15.81 -7.30
CA LEU A 527 0.73 17.07 -6.59
C LEU A 527 -0.73 17.20 -6.14
N CYS A 528 -1.66 16.69 -6.96
CA CYS A 528 -3.09 16.88 -6.80
C CYS A 528 -3.73 15.83 -5.89
N ILE A 529 -3.05 14.71 -5.61
CA ILE A 529 -3.47 13.66 -4.68
C ILE A 529 -2.54 13.67 -3.46
N ASP A 530 -3.11 13.57 -2.26
CA ASP A 530 -2.33 13.28 -1.05
C ASP A 530 -1.95 11.80 -1.06
N GLN A 531 -0.76 11.51 -1.61
CA GLN A 531 -0.23 10.17 -1.79
C GLN A 531 -0.08 9.39 -0.46
N LYS A 532 -0.11 10.07 0.70
CA LYS A 532 -0.03 9.45 2.03
C LYS A 532 -1.40 9.09 2.60
N ASN A 533 -2.47 9.67 2.08
CA ASN A 533 -3.83 9.38 2.50
C ASN A 533 -4.44 8.30 1.59
N ILE A 534 -4.41 7.04 2.06
CA ILE A 534 -4.89 5.89 1.28
C ILE A 534 -6.38 6.05 0.90
N LEU A 535 -7.22 6.60 1.78
CA LEU A 535 -8.64 6.78 1.49
C LEU A 535 -8.84 7.78 0.34
N GLU A 536 -8.10 8.90 0.38
CA GLU A 536 -8.12 9.86 -0.72
C GLU A 536 -7.53 9.27 -1.99
N ARG A 537 -6.40 8.55 -1.91
CA ARG A 537 -5.78 7.91 -3.07
C ARG A 537 -6.72 6.91 -3.74
N ASN A 538 -7.38 6.03 -2.98
CA ASN A 538 -8.38 5.11 -3.51
C ASN A 538 -9.45 5.88 -4.30
N HIS A 539 -10.04 6.91 -3.67
CA HIS A 539 -11.09 7.73 -4.26
C HIS A 539 -10.64 8.48 -5.53
N GLN A 540 -9.47 9.11 -5.51
CA GLN A 540 -8.96 9.85 -6.67
C GLN A 540 -8.56 8.92 -7.82
N VAL A 541 -8.08 7.71 -7.53
CA VAL A 541 -7.76 6.70 -8.56
C VAL A 541 -9.02 6.23 -9.27
N GLU A 542 -10.14 6.04 -8.56
CA GLU A 542 -11.44 5.74 -9.17
C GLU A 542 -11.91 6.85 -10.11
N LEU A 543 -11.54 8.11 -9.83
CA LEU A 543 -11.86 9.26 -10.67
C LEU A 543 -10.89 9.46 -11.85
N MET A 544 -9.71 8.83 -11.86
CA MET A 544 -8.65 9.14 -12.84
C MET A 544 -9.11 9.06 -14.28
N GLY A 545 -9.89 8.03 -14.66
CA GLY A 545 -10.38 7.94 -16.03
C GLY A 545 -11.29 9.09 -16.41
N THR A 546 -12.17 9.54 -15.49
CA THR A 546 -12.98 10.74 -15.72
C THR A 546 -12.08 11.96 -15.82
N ILE A 547 -11.09 12.11 -14.94
CA ILE A 547 -10.16 13.25 -14.94
C ILE A 547 -9.41 13.39 -16.27
N TYR A 548 -8.86 12.30 -16.81
CA TYR A 548 -8.17 12.33 -18.11
C TYR A 548 -9.15 12.49 -19.28
N HIS A 549 -10.36 11.93 -19.16
CA HIS A 549 -11.40 12.11 -20.16
C HIS A 549 -11.91 13.56 -20.24
N THR A 550 -12.07 14.24 -19.10
CA THR A 550 -12.65 15.59 -19.07
C THR A 550 -11.62 16.70 -19.32
N ALA A 551 -10.32 16.44 -19.14
CA ALA A 551 -9.25 17.40 -19.41
C ALA A 551 -9.34 17.97 -20.84
N ASP A 552 -9.05 19.27 -20.99
CA ASP A 552 -9.05 19.95 -22.29
C ASP A 552 -7.95 19.43 -23.21
N GLU A 553 -6.80 19.10 -22.61
CA GLU A 553 -5.62 18.52 -23.27
C GLU A 553 -4.89 17.60 -22.30
N VAL A 554 -4.43 16.45 -22.79
CA VAL A 554 -3.47 15.60 -22.07
C VAL A 554 -2.09 15.80 -22.67
N VAL A 555 -1.16 16.32 -21.86
CA VAL A 555 0.23 16.52 -22.28
C VAL A 555 1.05 15.30 -21.88
N ILE A 556 1.59 14.60 -22.88
CA ILE A 556 2.49 13.47 -22.69
C ILE A 556 3.92 14.00 -22.62
N TRP A 557 4.62 13.73 -21.52
CA TRP A 557 6.02 14.10 -21.36
C TRP A 557 6.95 12.91 -21.59
N LEU A 558 7.72 12.94 -22.68
CA LEU A 558 8.66 11.87 -23.03
C LEU A 558 10.07 12.07 -22.46
N GLY A 559 10.43 13.29 -22.07
CA GLY A 559 11.75 13.62 -21.50
C GLY A 559 12.45 14.75 -22.25
N GLU A 560 13.71 14.99 -21.89
CA GLU A 560 14.56 16.03 -22.47
C GLU A 560 15.49 15.50 -23.56
N PRO A 561 15.81 16.31 -24.59
CA PRO A 561 16.78 15.93 -25.61
C PRO A 561 18.20 15.90 -25.05
N LYS A 562 19.07 15.10 -25.67
CA LYS A 562 20.48 15.02 -25.27
C LYS A 562 21.29 16.23 -25.76
N SER A 563 20.91 16.79 -26.89
CA SER A 563 21.52 17.99 -27.47
C SER A 563 20.57 19.18 -27.48
N GLN A 564 21.14 20.39 -27.56
CA GLN A 564 20.40 21.66 -27.56
C GLN A 564 19.30 21.75 -28.63
N TYR A 565 19.44 21.03 -29.75
CA TYR A 565 18.48 21.02 -30.86
C TYR A 565 17.85 19.64 -31.07
N GLY A 566 18.04 18.71 -30.12
CA GLY A 566 17.67 17.31 -30.31
C GLY A 566 16.16 17.10 -30.44
N ASP A 567 15.37 17.89 -29.71
CA ASP A 567 13.91 17.91 -29.78
C ASP A 567 13.40 18.35 -31.15
N ILE A 568 13.97 19.43 -31.71
CA ILE A 568 13.67 19.92 -33.05
C ILE A 568 14.06 18.87 -34.09
N LEU A 569 15.26 18.28 -33.99
CA LEU A 569 15.73 17.26 -34.92
C LEU A 569 14.82 16.02 -34.94
N ALA A 570 14.43 15.52 -33.76
CA ALA A 570 13.51 14.41 -33.64
C ALA A 570 12.13 14.72 -34.25
N SER A 571 11.60 15.91 -33.98
CA SER A 571 10.30 16.35 -34.50
C SER A 571 10.29 16.54 -36.01
N VAL A 572 11.34 17.15 -36.56
CA VAL A 572 11.53 17.28 -38.02
C VAL A 572 11.65 15.91 -38.69
N LEU A 573 12.36 14.96 -38.06
CA LEU A 573 12.47 13.61 -38.58
C LEU A 573 11.10 12.91 -38.67
N VAL A 574 10.28 13.01 -37.62
CA VAL A 574 8.91 12.49 -37.62
C VAL A 574 8.09 13.12 -38.76
N LEU A 575 8.16 14.44 -38.91
CA LEU A 575 7.47 15.16 -40.00
C LEU A 575 7.89 14.66 -41.38
N LEU A 576 9.20 14.54 -41.63
CA LEU A 576 9.73 14.05 -42.91
C LEU A 576 9.23 12.64 -43.23
N TRP A 577 9.29 11.72 -42.26
CA TRP A 577 8.78 10.36 -42.44
C TRP A 577 7.26 10.36 -42.67
N SER A 578 6.50 11.16 -41.92
CA SER A 578 5.04 11.24 -42.05
C SER A 578 4.57 11.77 -43.42
N ALA A 579 5.43 12.48 -44.15
CA ALA A 579 5.13 13.08 -45.45
C ALA A 579 5.43 12.16 -46.64
N ILE A 580 6.11 11.02 -46.44
CA ILE A 580 6.47 10.10 -47.53
C ILE A 580 5.20 9.55 -48.19
N PRO A 581 5.03 9.64 -49.53
CA PRO A 581 3.86 9.09 -50.21
C PRO A 581 3.85 7.56 -50.18
N LEU A 582 2.65 6.99 -50.09
CA LEU A 582 2.42 5.54 -50.28
C LEU A 582 1.94 5.28 -51.71
N ASP A 583 2.30 4.12 -52.27
CA ASP A 583 1.79 3.67 -53.56
C ASP A 583 0.35 3.11 -53.47
N SER A 584 -0.19 2.63 -54.59
CA SER A 584 -1.54 2.05 -54.66
C SER A 584 -1.70 0.74 -53.86
N ALA A 585 -0.61 0.07 -53.52
CA ALA A 585 -0.61 -1.10 -52.64
C ALA A 585 -0.42 -0.71 -51.16
N GLY A 586 -0.37 0.59 -50.86
CA GLY A 586 -0.13 1.12 -49.54
C GLY A 586 1.31 0.93 -49.06
N GLN A 587 2.27 0.66 -49.94
CA GLN A 587 3.68 0.47 -49.61
C GLN A 587 4.48 1.76 -49.78
N VAL A 588 5.63 1.85 -49.12
CA VAL A 588 6.59 2.95 -49.31
C VAL A 588 7.40 2.65 -50.58
N PRO A 589 7.41 3.49 -51.63
CA PRO A 589 8.24 3.25 -52.82
C PRO A 589 9.75 3.31 -52.49
N ASP A 590 10.56 2.46 -53.12
CA ASP A 590 12.03 2.45 -52.87
C ASP A 590 12.68 3.77 -53.29
N GLU A 591 12.25 4.36 -54.40
CA GLU A 591 12.73 5.67 -54.88
C GLU A 591 12.52 6.77 -53.83
N SER A 592 11.43 6.71 -53.05
CA SER A 592 11.16 7.69 -51.99
C SER A 592 12.18 7.67 -50.86
N LEU A 593 12.88 6.54 -50.66
CA LEU A 593 13.95 6.42 -49.67
C LEU A 593 15.25 7.07 -50.16
N ASP A 594 15.50 7.04 -51.48
CA ASP A 594 16.69 7.63 -52.11
C ASP A 594 16.63 9.16 -52.21
N TYR A 595 15.43 9.74 -52.42
CA TYR A 595 15.24 11.19 -52.58
C TYR A 595 15.26 11.98 -51.26
N HIS A 596 15.21 11.31 -50.11
CA HIS A 596 15.07 11.95 -48.81
C HIS A 596 16.26 11.66 -47.89
N ALA A 597 17.48 12.02 -48.29
CA ALA A 597 18.71 11.76 -47.52
C ALA A 597 18.65 12.16 -46.02
N GLY A 598 17.80 13.12 -45.64
CA GLY A 598 17.57 13.53 -44.25
C GLY A 598 16.81 12.50 -43.37
N ILE A 599 16.09 11.53 -43.94
CA ILE A 599 15.30 10.55 -43.18
C ILE A 599 16.16 9.49 -42.49
N PHE A 600 17.44 9.40 -42.84
CA PHE A 600 18.43 8.53 -42.20
C PHE A 600 19.53 9.33 -41.47
N ASN A 601 19.23 10.57 -41.06
CA ASN A 601 20.15 11.36 -40.25
C ASN A 601 20.38 10.68 -38.90
N ALA A 602 21.60 10.20 -38.66
CA ALA A 602 21.95 9.43 -37.47
C ALA A 602 21.76 10.21 -36.15
N THR A 603 22.00 11.52 -36.15
CA THR A 603 21.81 12.37 -34.97
C THR A 603 20.34 12.55 -34.66
N ALA A 604 19.51 12.83 -35.66
CA ALA A 604 18.06 12.96 -35.48
C ALA A 604 17.42 11.64 -35.03
N TRP A 605 17.88 10.51 -35.59
CA TRP A 605 17.46 9.19 -35.12
C TRP A 605 17.89 8.92 -33.68
N SER A 606 19.11 9.30 -33.30
CA SER A 606 19.60 9.11 -31.92
C SER A 606 18.73 9.86 -30.92
N GLU A 607 18.32 11.09 -31.23
CA GLU A 607 17.44 11.90 -30.37
C GLU A 607 16.00 11.36 -30.36
N LEU A 608 15.47 10.96 -31.52
CA LEU A 608 14.15 10.33 -31.60
C LEU A 608 14.10 9.01 -30.82
N ILE A 609 15.16 8.20 -30.89
CA ILE A 609 15.28 6.94 -30.13
C ILE A 609 15.24 7.22 -28.62
N ILE A 610 15.79 8.34 -28.13
CA ILE A 610 15.67 8.70 -26.70
C ILE A 610 14.20 8.92 -26.33
N ALA A 611 13.44 9.66 -27.14
CA ALA A 611 12.00 9.87 -26.92
C ALA A 611 11.20 8.55 -27.01
N LEU A 612 11.51 7.70 -27.99
CA LEU A 612 10.84 6.40 -28.18
C LEU A 612 11.22 5.37 -27.10
N LYS A 613 12.41 5.48 -26.49
CA LYS A 613 12.83 4.64 -25.36
C LYS A 613 12.36 5.17 -24.00
N SER A 614 11.59 6.25 -23.97
CA SER A 614 11.04 6.79 -22.73
C SER A 614 10.29 5.69 -21.96
N PRO A 615 10.55 5.51 -20.65
CA PRO A 615 9.82 4.53 -19.84
C PRO A 615 8.31 4.77 -19.81
N TRP A 616 7.87 5.98 -20.17
CA TRP A 616 6.46 6.33 -20.32
C TRP A 616 5.69 5.30 -21.16
N TRP A 617 6.24 4.88 -22.30
CA TRP A 617 5.61 3.95 -23.25
C TRP A 617 5.21 2.61 -22.64
N LYS A 618 5.93 2.18 -21.60
CA LYS A 618 5.74 0.89 -20.97
C LYS A 618 4.75 0.93 -19.82
N ARG A 619 4.36 2.09 -19.29
CA ARG A 619 3.55 2.15 -18.06
C ARG A 619 2.13 1.62 -18.27
N MET A 620 1.58 0.91 -17.30
CA MET A 620 0.19 0.45 -17.34
C MET A 620 -0.80 1.63 -17.41
N TRP A 621 -0.58 2.64 -16.57
CA TRP A 621 -1.44 3.81 -16.45
C TRP A 621 -1.60 4.60 -17.76
N VAL A 622 -0.57 4.64 -18.62
CA VAL A 622 -0.62 5.48 -19.83
C VAL A 622 -1.71 5.05 -20.81
N TYR A 623 -2.20 3.81 -20.70
CA TYR A 623 -3.32 3.34 -21.51
C TYR A 623 -4.57 4.18 -21.28
N GLN A 624 -5.01 4.35 -20.02
CA GLN A 624 -6.16 5.20 -19.73
C GLN A 624 -5.85 6.69 -19.95
N GLU A 625 -4.62 7.13 -19.65
CA GLU A 625 -4.21 8.55 -19.79
C GLU A 625 -4.30 9.01 -21.26
N TYR A 626 -3.90 8.15 -22.20
CA TYR A 626 -3.91 8.47 -23.63
C TYR A 626 -5.20 8.09 -24.35
N VAL A 627 -5.76 6.90 -24.11
CA VAL A 627 -6.95 6.43 -24.85
C VAL A 627 -8.20 7.23 -24.50
N LEU A 628 -8.33 7.71 -23.26
CA LEU A 628 -9.51 8.46 -22.80
C LEU A 628 -9.48 9.96 -23.15
N ALA A 629 -8.31 10.51 -23.42
CA ALA A 629 -8.10 11.95 -23.63
C ALA A 629 -8.99 12.54 -24.74
N LYS A 630 -9.41 13.80 -24.62
CA LYS A 630 -10.07 14.50 -25.74
C LYS A 630 -9.05 14.94 -26.80
N ASP A 631 -7.98 15.56 -26.34
CA ASP A 631 -6.86 16.03 -27.16
C ASP A 631 -5.52 15.64 -26.52
N VAL A 632 -4.47 15.46 -27.33
CA VAL A 632 -3.17 14.97 -26.89
C VAL A 632 -2.03 15.73 -27.54
N SER A 633 -1.10 16.21 -26.71
CA SER A 633 0.19 16.74 -27.16
C SER A 633 1.35 15.85 -26.69
N VAL A 634 2.14 15.34 -27.63
CA VAL A 634 3.34 14.54 -27.31
C VAL A 634 4.55 15.47 -27.23
N MET A 635 5.01 15.74 -26.02
CA MET A 635 6.08 16.70 -25.75
C MET A 635 7.42 16.00 -25.52
N PHE A 636 8.45 16.45 -26.23
CA PHE A 636 9.84 16.05 -26.05
C PHE A 636 10.71 17.30 -26.07
N GLY A 637 11.33 17.65 -24.94
CA GLY A 637 11.93 18.98 -24.76
C GLY A 637 10.91 20.10 -24.97
N HIS A 638 11.23 21.09 -25.80
CA HIS A 638 10.31 22.18 -26.17
C HIS A 638 9.44 21.84 -27.39
N ALA A 639 9.70 20.72 -28.07
CA ALA A 639 8.99 20.37 -29.27
C ALA A 639 7.73 19.55 -28.96
N ILE A 640 6.66 19.85 -29.71
CA ILE A 640 5.43 19.06 -29.72
C ILE A 640 5.45 18.23 -31.00
N ILE A 641 5.44 16.91 -30.83
CA ILE A 641 5.32 15.94 -31.90
C ILE A 641 3.84 15.65 -32.10
N GLY A 642 3.34 15.91 -33.31
CA GLY A 642 1.94 15.65 -33.64
C GLY A 642 1.62 14.15 -33.57
N GLU A 643 0.54 13.79 -32.89
CA GLU A 643 0.09 12.41 -32.71
C GLU A 643 -0.08 11.68 -34.04
N GLN A 644 -0.78 12.33 -35.00
CA GLN A 644 -1.03 11.75 -36.32
C GLN A 644 0.25 11.58 -37.12
N GLU A 645 1.15 12.55 -37.05
CA GLU A 645 2.44 12.56 -37.73
C GLU A 645 3.32 11.42 -37.21
N LEU A 646 3.35 11.22 -35.89
CA LEU A 646 4.05 10.11 -35.27
C LEU A 646 3.49 8.77 -35.71
N ALA A 647 2.16 8.61 -35.75
CA ALA A 647 1.51 7.35 -36.16
C ALA A 647 1.79 7.03 -37.62
N LYS A 648 1.68 8.06 -38.48
CA LYS A 648 2.02 8.04 -39.90
C LYS A 648 3.49 7.69 -40.14
N ALA A 649 4.41 8.26 -39.37
CA ALA A 649 5.83 7.97 -39.48
C ALA A 649 6.11 6.53 -39.07
N THR A 650 5.57 6.08 -37.94
CA THR A 650 5.71 4.70 -37.46
C THR A 650 5.19 3.67 -38.44
N SER A 651 3.98 3.87 -38.98
CA SER A 651 3.41 2.95 -39.98
C SER A 651 4.34 2.77 -41.18
N ARG A 652 5.02 3.84 -41.61
CA ARG A 652 5.99 3.78 -42.71
C ARG A 652 7.29 3.10 -42.31
N TRP A 653 7.78 3.32 -41.10
CA TRP A 653 8.95 2.61 -40.59
C TRP A 653 8.73 1.09 -40.62
N LEU A 654 7.58 0.63 -40.13
CA LEU A 654 7.18 -0.79 -40.13
C LEU A 654 7.10 -1.36 -41.56
N LYS A 655 6.48 -0.64 -42.49
CA LYS A 655 6.38 -1.06 -43.91
C LYS A 655 7.74 -1.20 -44.59
N VAL A 656 8.69 -0.31 -44.27
CA VAL A 656 10.06 -0.39 -44.80
C VAL A 656 10.82 -1.57 -44.20
N LEU A 657 10.68 -1.85 -42.91
CA LEU A 657 11.35 -2.99 -42.26
C LEU A 657 10.83 -4.35 -42.72
N ASN A 658 9.56 -4.45 -43.10
CA ASN A 658 8.95 -5.69 -43.59
C ASN A 658 9.36 -6.08 -45.02
N LYS A 659 10.20 -5.27 -45.70
CA LYS A 659 10.72 -5.59 -47.03
C LYS A 659 11.94 -6.52 -46.93
N PRO A 660 11.96 -7.69 -47.62
CA PRO A 660 13.06 -8.65 -47.56
C PRO A 660 14.43 -8.08 -47.92
N GLN A 661 14.46 -7.12 -48.84
CA GLN A 661 15.68 -6.52 -49.39
C GLN A 661 16.34 -5.51 -48.43
N THR A 662 15.57 -4.92 -47.51
CA THR A 662 16.04 -3.87 -46.58
C THR A 662 16.82 -4.45 -45.40
N LEU A 663 16.65 -5.75 -45.11
CA LEU A 663 17.39 -6.48 -44.07
C LEU A 663 18.84 -6.82 -44.47
N ALA A 664 19.19 -6.70 -45.75
CA ALA A 664 20.44 -7.25 -46.27
C ALA A 664 21.66 -6.30 -46.18
N THR A 665 21.50 -4.97 -46.09
CA THR A 665 22.67 -4.07 -46.21
C THR A 665 22.45 -2.66 -45.62
N THR A 666 23.44 -2.17 -44.84
CA THR A 666 23.75 -0.78 -44.38
C THR A 666 23.39 -0.38 -42.93
N SER A 667 24.21 0.51 -42.35
CA SER A 667 24.04 1.14 -41.02
C SER A 667 22.74 1.94 -40.87
N GLN A 668 22.09 2.29 -41.98
CA GLN A 668 20.81 3.00 -42.00
C GLN A 668 19.64 2.10 -41.62
N ALA A 669 19.68 0.81 -42.00
CA ALA A 669 18.68 -0.18 -41.59
C ALA A 669 18.74 -0.46 -40.07
N MET A 670 19.93 -0.42 -39.47
CA MET A 670 20.11 -0.65 -38.02
C MET A 670 19.46 0.47 -37.19
N LEU A 671 19.60 1.74 -37.58
CA LEU A 671 18.96 2.88 -36.91
C LEU A 671 17.42 2.79 -36.95
N LEU A 672 16.86 2.40 -38.09
CA LEU A 672 15.42 2.22 -38.26
C LEU A 672 14.90 1.03 -37.44
N GLN A 673 15.64 -0.07 -37.41
CA GLN A 673 15.33 -1.25 -36.58
C GLN A 673 15.31 -0.88 -35.09
N ASP A 674 16.33 -0.17 -34.61
CA ASP A 674 16.42 0.23 -33.20
C ASP A 674 15.30 1.21 -32.81
N GLY A 675 14.94 2.13 -33.71
CA GLY A 675 13.79 3.01 -33.52
C GLY A 675 12.48 2.24 -33.40
N VAL A 676 12.14 1.42 -34.41
CA VAL A 676 10.86 0.69 -34.48
C VAL A 676 10.68 -0.33 -33.36
N LYS A 677 11.76 -0.99 -32.90
CA LYS A 677 11.71 -1.87 -31.72
C LYS A 677 11.23 -1.16 -30.45
N CYS A 678 11.34 0.16 -30.39
CA CYS A 678 10.88 0.96 -29.25
C CYS A 678 9.45 1.47 -29.43
N VAL A 679 8.78 1.14 -30.54
CA VAL A 679 7.52 1.77 -30.92
C VAL A 679 6.32 0.90 -30.53
N GLU A 680 5.80 1.17 -29.33
CA GLU A 680 4.50 0.65 -28.87
C GLU A 680 3.32 1.52 -29.35
N PHE A 681 3.59 2.70 -29.91
CA PHE A 681 2.62 3.74 -30.27
C PHE A 681 1.47 3.32 -31.22
N PRO A 682 1.67 2.48 -32.26
CA PRO A 682 0.60 2.04 -33.15
C PRO A 682 -0.56 1.38 -32.42
N SER A 683 -0.27 0.58 -31.39
CA SER A 683 -1.31 -0.10 -30.60
C SER A 683 -2.18 0.88 -29.82
N PHE A 684 -1.55 1.92 -29.24
CA PHE A 684 -2.24 3.00 -28.56
C PHE A 684 -3.08 3.83 -29.55
N TYR A 685 -2.47 4.24 -30.66
CA TYR A 685 -3.09 5.11 -31.66
C TYR A 685 -4.30 4.43 -32.32
N GLU A 686 -4.21 3.15 -32.70
CA GLU A 686 -5.31 2.45 -33.35
C GLU A 686 -6.54 2.37 -32.44
N HIS A 687 -6.38 2.05 -31.15
CA HIS A 687 -7.50 1.98 -30.21
C HIS A 687 -8.12 3.35 -29.95
N ARG A 688 -7.30 4.39 -29.82
CA ARG A 688 -7.79 5.77 -29.70
C ARG A 688 -8.48 6.24 -30.98
N TYR A 689 -7.94 5.94 -32.15
CA TYR A 689 -8.50 6.30 -33.45
C TYR A 689 -9.87 5.64 -33.67
N LEU A 690 -10.00 4.35 -33.36
CA LEU A 690 -11.27 3.61 -33.42
C LEU A 690 -12.33 4.18 -32.47
N ARG A 691 -11.91 4.69 -31.31
CA ARG A 691 -12.81 5.33 -30.33
C ARG A 691 -13.27 6.73 -30.74
N THR A 692 -12.39 7.50 -31.37
CA THR A 692 -12.63 8.93 -31.69
C THR A 692 -13.24 9.15 -33.07
N THR A 693 -13.17 8.16 -33.96
CA THR A 693 -13.75 8.23 -35.30
C THR A 693 -14.97 7.31 -35.42
N ASP A 694 -16.12 7.88 -35.72
CA ASP A 694 -17.43 7.21 -35.91
C ASP A 694 -17.47 6.27 -37.16
N THR A 695 -16.31 5.82 -37.64
CA THR A 695 -16.12 5.30 -39.00
C THR A 695 -16.11 3.78 -39.13
N MET A 696 -16.20 3.01 -38.05
CA MET A 696 -16.43 1.56 -38.08
C MET A 696 -17.24 1.12 -36.86
N GLU A 697 -18.24 0.26 -37.07
CA GLU A 697 -18.76 -0.59 -36.00
C GLU A 697 -17.56 -1.36 -35.44
N ILE A 698 -17.10 -1.05 -34.22
CA ILE A 698 -16.07 -1.83 -33.54
C ILE A 698 -16.59 -3.28 -33.51
N PRO A 699 -15.94 -4.24 -34.19
CA PRO A 699 -16.39 -5.62 -34.19
C PRO A 699 -16.10 -6.18 -32.79
N GLU A 700 -17.13 -6.23 -31.94
CA GLU A 700 -17.09 -6.56 -30.50
C GLU A 700 -16.40 -5.54 -29.58
N ARG A 701 -17.10 -5.08 -28.55
CA ARG A 701 -16.53 -4.34 -27.41
C ARG A 701 -15.37 -5.15 -26.80
N LEU A 702 -14.27 -4.48 -26.46
CA LEU A 702 -13.13 -5.09 -25.75
C LEU A 702 -13.46 -5.19 -24.26
N ASP A 703 -13.75 -6.40 -23.77
CA ASP A 703 -13.89 -6.65 -22.34
C ASP A 703 -12.55 -6.50 -21.59
N LEU A 704 -12.60 -6.42 -20.26
CA LEU A 704 -11.43 -6.18 -19.41
C LEU A 704 -10.35 -7.28 -19.52
N LEU A 705 -10.74 -8.50 -19.87
CA LEU A 705 -9.82 -9.60 -20.09
C LEU A 705 -9.06 -9.42 -21.42
N LYS A 706 -9.76 -9.00 -22.48
CA LYS A 706 -9.14 -8.61 -23.76
C LYS A 706 -8.23 -7.39 -23.60
N LEU A 707 -8.60 -6.43 -22.75
CA LEU A 707 -7.75 -5.27 -22.41
C LEU A 707 -6.48 -5.71 -21.66
N GLN A 708 -6.60 -6.58 -20.66
CA GLN A 708 -5.43 -7.12 -19.96
C GLN A 708 -4.44 -7.76 -20.93
N ARG A 709 -4.94 -8.50 -21.93
CA ARG A 709 -4.12 -9.13 -22.97
C ARG A 709 -3.33 -8.11 -23.79
N ILE A 710 -3.95 -7.04 -24.26
CA ILE A 710 -3.24 -6.02 -25.07
C ILE A 710 -2.33 -5.12 -24.22
N THR A 711 -2.48 -5.15 -22.88
CA THR A 711 -1.68 -4.34 -21.96
C THR A 711 -0.72 -5.18 -21.12
N HIS A 712 -0.63 -6.50 -21.33
CA HIS A 712 0.10 -7.40 -20.45
C HIS A 712 1.60 -7.05 -20.33
N SER A 713 2.21 -6.61 -21.43
CA SER A 713 3.62 -6.20 -21.51
C SER A 713 3.92 -4.89 -20.77
N ARG A 714 2.89 -4.14 -20.37
CA ARG A 714 3.06 -2.85 -19.68
C ARG A 714 3.47 -3.03 -18.23
N GLU A 715 4.43 -2.26 -17.78
CA GLU A 715 5.01 -2.27 -16.44
C GLU A 715 4.14 -1.49 -15.45
N SER A 716 4.13 -1.96 -14.20
CA SER A 716 3.46 -1.32 -13.07
C SER A 716 4.33 -1.44 -11.83
N SER A 717 4.57 -0.33 -11.11
CA SER A 717 5.32 -0.37 -9.86
C SER A 717 4.54 -1.05 -8.73
N ASP A 718 3.22 -0.82 -8.69
CA ASP A 718 2.30 -1.58 -7.85
C ASP A 718 1.59 -2.64 -8.72
N PRO A 719 1.74 -3.95 -8.42
CA PRO A 719 1.06 -5.01 -9.15
C PRO A 719 -0.45 -4.83 -9.33
N ARG A 720 -1.13 -4.23 -8.33
CA ARG A 720 -2.59 -4.04 -8.37
C ARG A 720 -3.04 -3.13 -9.51
N ASP A 721 -2.15 -2.23 -9.95
CA ASP A 721 -2.42 -1.30 -11.05
C ASP A 721 -2.58 -2.00 -12.40
N LYS A 722 -2.14 -3.27 -12.53
CA LYS A 722 -2.48 -4.12 -13.69
C LYS A 722 -3.98 -4.27 -13.91
N ILE A 723 -4.77 -4.12 -12.85
CA ILE A 723 -6.23 -4.14 -12.89
C ILE A 723 -6.79 -2.72 -12.76
N TYR A 724 -6.38 -1.96 -11.74
CA TYR A 724 -6.96 -0.65 -11.45
C TYR A 724 -6.82 0.36 -12.61
N ALA A 725 -5.72 0.32 -13.36
CA ALA A 725 -5.48 1.24 -14.47
C ALA A 725 -6.38 1.04 -15.70
N LEU A 726 -7.14 -0.05 -15.77
CA LEU A 726 -7.99 -0.38 -16.92
C LEU A 726 -9.48 -0.20 -16.65
N GLN A 727 -9.89 -0.02 -15.39
CA GLN A 727 -11.30 -0.06 -15.00
C GLN A 727 -12.14 1.07 -15.59
N SER A 728 -11.52 2.22 -15.86
CA SER A 728 -12.22 3.41 -16.35
C SER A 728 -12.30 3.49 -17.88
N VAL A 729 -11.84 2.47 -18.60
CA VAL A 729 -11.95 2.42 -20.07
C VAL A 729 -13.36 1.92 -20.40
N ASP A 730 -14.21 2.80 -20.95
CA ASP A 730 -15.69 2.71 -21.12
C ASP A 730 -16.31 1.42 -21.73
N ASP A 731 -15.52 0.42 -22.11
CA ASP A 731 -15.99 -0.90 -22.60
C ASP A 731 -15.97 -2.01 -21.53
N VAL A 732 -15.54 -1.68 -20.30
CA VAL A 732 -15.30 -2.62 -19.19
C VAL A 732 -16.45 -2.73 -18.18
N GLY A 733 -17.44 -1.84 -18.27
CA GLY A 733 -18.36 -1.45 -17.18
C GLY A 733 -19.13 -2.55 -16.44
N ASP A 734 -19.15 -3.78 -16.92
CA ASP A 734 -19.79 -4.90 -16.21
C ASP A 734 -18.87 -5.53 -15.13
N ILE A 735 -17.54 -5.40 -15.27
CA ILE A 735 -16.51 -6.00 -14.40
C ILE A 735 -15.82 -4.88 -13.58
N ILE A 736 -16.51 -4.37 -12.58
CA ILE A 736 -15.99 -3.34 -11.67
C ILE A 736 -15.41 -4.00 -10.42
N VAL A 737 -14.16 -3.70 -10.09
CA VAL A 737 -13.51 -4.08 -8.82
C VAL A 737 -13.22 -2.80 -8.05
N THR A 738 -13.76 -2.63 -6.85
CA THR A 738 -13.51 -1.42 -6.03
C THR A 738 -12.01 -1.21 -5.80
N VAL A 739 -11.53 0.02 -6.00
CA VAL A 739 -10.11 0.34 -5.81
C VAL A 739 -9.81 0.38 -4.32
N ASP A 740 -8.96 -0.52 -3.88
CA ASP A 740 -8.57 -0.60 -2.47
C ASP A 740 -7.10 -0.96 -2.33
N TYR A 741 -6.26 0.04 -2.07
CA TYR A 741 -4.83 -0.17 -1.80
C TYR A 741 -4.55 -0.75 -0.40
N THR A 742 -5.57 -1.04 0.42
CA THR A 742 -5.40 -1.80 1.67
C THR A 742 -5.43 -3.32 1.46
N LYS A 743 -5.98 -3.80 0.33
CA LYS A 743 -5.99 -5.22 -0.03
C LYS A 743 -4.61 -5.70 -0.51
N THR A 744 -4.32 -6.97 -0.28
CA THR A 744 -3.13 -7.62 -0.85
C THR A 744 -3.28 -7.82 -2.36
N VAL A 745 -2.19 -8.07 -3.08
CA VAL A 745 -2.21 -8.30 -4.53
C VAL A 745 -3.07 -9.53 -4.88
N GLU A 746 -2.94 -10.60 -4.09
CA GLU A 746 -3.67 -11.85 -4.23
C GLU A 746 -5.18 -11.63 -4.13
N ALA A 747 -5.62 -10.83 -3.15
CA ALA A 747 -7.02 -10.52 -2.97
C ALA A 747 -7.59 -9.75 -4.16
N VAL A 748 -6.85 -8.77 -4.70
CA VAL A 748 -7.31 -7.98 -5.86
C VAL A 748 -7.41 -8.84 -7.12
N TYR A 749 -6.43 -9.71 -7.37
CA TYR A 749 -6.46 -10.59 -8.55
C TYR A 749 -7.55 -11.67 -8.43
N ALA A 750 -7.77 -12.21 -7.23
CA ALA A 750 -8.87 -13.14 -6.98
C ALA A 750 -10.24 -12.47 -7.16
N ASP A 751 -10.45 -11.29 -6.55
CA ASP A 751 -11.69 -10.51 -6.70
C ASP A 751 -11.99 -10.23 -8.18
N PHE A 752 -10.95 -9.86 -8.94
CA PHE A 752 -11.08 -9.63 -10.38
C PHE A 752 -11.45 -10.91 -11.15
N ALA A 753 -10.74 -12.02 -10.91
CA ALA A 753 -11.02 -13.29 -11.59
C ALA A 753 -12.44 -13.79 -11.31
N VAL A 754 -12.90 -13.70 -10.06
CA VAL A 754 -14.28 -14.01 -9.66
C VAL A 754 -15.27 -13.14 -10.42
N ARG A 755 -15.03 -11.82 -10.45
CA ARG A 755 -15.93 -10.89 -11.12
C ARG A 755 -16.02 -11.15 -12.63
N CYS A 756 -14.92 -11.52 -13.28
CA CYS A 756 -14.92 -11.93 -14.69
C CYS A 756 -15.85 -13.13 -14.91
N ILE A 757 -15.70 -14.19 -14.12
CA ILE A 757 -16.51 -15.41 -14.23
C ILE A 757 -18.00 -15.10 -14.02
N GLU A 758 -18.34 -14.38 -12.95
CA GLU A 758 -19.72 -14.06 -12.61
C GLU A 758 -20.40 -13.17 -13.65
N THR A 759 -19.67 -12.20 -14.19
CA THR A 759 -20.23 -11.20 -15.10
C THR A 759 -20.34 -11.75 -16.52
N GLN A 760 -19.29 -12.42 -17.00
CA GLN A 760 -19.22 -12.91 -18.38
C GLN A 760 -19.87 -14.29 -18.56
N GLN A 761 -20.15 -15.01 -17.46
CA GLN A 761 -20.64 -16.40 -17.49
C GLN A 761 -19.74 -17.30 -18.37
N SER A 762 -18.43 -17.07 -18.28
CA SER A 762 -17.39 -17.72 -19.08
C SER A 762 -16.20 -18.08 -18.20
N LEU A 763 -15.46 -19.11 -18.61
CA LEU A 763 -14.21 -19.56 -17.98
C LEU A 763 -12.98 -19.18 -18.81
N GLU A 764 -13.11 -18.21 -19.74
CA GLU A 764 -12.00 -17.72 -20.57
C GLU A 764 -10.85 -17.16 -19.73
N ILE A 765 -11.12 -16.68 -18.50
CA ILE A 765 -10.08 -16.24 -17.55
C ILE A 765 -9.03 -17.33 -17.29
N LEU A 766 -9.39 -18.61 -17.44
CA LEU A 766 -8.48 -19.74 -17.24
C LEU A 766 -7.37 -19.81 -18.29
N THR A 767 -7.54 -19.20 -19.46
CA THR A 767 -6.47 -19.14 -20.47
C THR A 767 -5.29 -18.28 -20.02
N TYR A 768 -5.46 -17.49 -18.95
CA TYR A 768 -4.42 -16.67 -18.33
C TYR A 768 -3.93 -17.25 -17.00
N ALA A 769 -4.57 -18.32 -16.53
CA ALA A 769 -4.31 -18.93 -15.24
C ALA A 769 -3.42 -20.17 -15.36
N GLY A 770 -2.89 -20.60 -14.21
CA GLY A 770 -2.16 -21.84 -14.06
C GLY A 770 -0.75 -21.65 -13.50
N ILE A 771 -0.31 -22.66 -12.75
CA ILE A 771 1.03 -22.67 -12.13
C ILE A 771 2.17 -22.68 -13.16
N GLY A 772 1.89 -23.11 -14.40
CA GLY A 772 2.84 -23.07 -15.52
C GLY A 772 2.91 -21.71 -16.23
N CYS A 773 2.06 -20.76 -15.85
CA CYS A 773 2.01 -19.40 -16.37
C CYS A 773 2.67 -18.38 -15.42
N ALA A 774 3.24 -18.79 -14.29
CA ALA A 774 3.89 -17.88 -13.34
C ALA A 774 5.38 -17.60 -13.69
N LEU A 775 5.91 -16.45 -13.30
CA LEU A 775 7.32 -16.07 -13.53
C LEU A 775 8.30 -17.08 -12.92
N LEU A 776 9.39 -17.31 -13.66
CA LEU A 776 10.42 -18.34 -13.51
C LEU A 776 11.25 -18.36 -12.19
N SER A 777 10.87 -17.65 -11.12
CA SER A 777 11.49 -17.79 -9.79
C SER A 777 10.48 -18.24 -8.73
N ARG A 778 10.66 -19.46 -8.21
CA ARG A 778 9.83 -20.03 -7.13
C ARG A 778 9.85 -19.25 -5.81
N THR A 779 10.72 -18.24 -5.67
CA THR A 779 10.89 -17.45 -4.44
C THR A 779 9.85 -16.34 -4.28
N ASP A 780 9.16 -15.91 -5.36
CA ASP A 780 8.28 -14.72 -5.37
C ASP A 780 6.85 -15.00 -5.89
N ALA A 781 6.42 -16.27 -5.88
CA ALA A 781 5.08 -16.67 -6.31
C ALA A 781 3.99 -16.16 -5.35
N LEU A 782 2.88 -15.65 -5.90
CA LEU A 782 1.70 -15.27 -5.12
C LEU A 782 1.02 -16.51 -4.51
N ASP A 783 0.46 -16.37 -3.31
CA ASP A 783 -0.42 -17.39 -2.71
C ASP A 783 -1.86 -17.24 -3.24
N THR A 784 -2.04 -17.48 -4.53
CA THR A 784 -3.35 -17.47 -5.21
C THR A 784 -3.78 -18.87 -5.61
N PRO A 785 -5.10 -19.14 -5.69
CA PRO A 785 -5.61 -20.35 -6.33
C PRO A 785 -5.03 -20.53 -7.74
N SER A 786 -4.78 -21.75 -8.19
CA SER A 786 -4.13 -21.99 -9.48
C SER A 786 -4.95 -21.53 -10.69
N TRP A 787 -6.27 -21.37 -10.50
CA TRP A 787 -7.21 -20.86 -11.51
C TRP A 787 -7.31 -19.32 -11.54
N VAL A 788 -6.62 -18.61 -10.63
CA VAL A 788 -6.50 -17.14 -10.63
C VAL A 788 -5.22 -16.74 -11.39
N PRO A 789 -5.30 -15.89 -12.42
CA PRO A 789 -4.12 -15.40 -13.13
C PRO A 789 -3.18 -14.54 -12.27
N ASP A 790 -1.87 -14.70 -12.44
CA ASP A 790 -0.87 -13.76 -11.93
C ASP A 790 -0.55 -12.69 -12.99
N PHE A 791 -1.21 -11.54 -12.93
CA PHE A 791 -1.02 -10.46 -13.90
C PHE A 791 0.33 -9.72 -13.77
N ARG A 792 1.17 -10.05 -12.78
CA ARG A 792 2.57 -9.58 -12.72
C ARG A 792 3.41 -10.33 -13.74
N ALA A 793 3.07 -11.59 -13.98
CA ALA A 793 3.80 -12.40 -14.92
C ALA A 793 3.60 -11.82 -16.31
N SER A 794 4.72 -11.49 -16.97
CA SER A 794 4.74 -11.22 -18.42
C SER A 794 4.48 -12.49 -19.23
N ALA A 795 3.99 -13.54 -18.59
CA ALA A 795 4.02 -14.88 -19.10
C ALA A 795 2.87 -15.08 -20.07
N PHE A 796 3.24 -15.61 -21.23
CA PHE A 796 2.39 -15.99 -22.35
C PHE A 796 1.89 -14.82 -23.22
N GLN A 797 2.74 -14.37 -24.16
CA GLN A 797 2.74 -14.85 -25.55
C GLN A 797 3.46 -13.83 -26.45
N SER A 798 4.20 -14.32 -27.44
CA SER A 798 4.40 -13.62 -28.70
C SER A 798 3.07 -12.98 -29.12
N GLY A 799 3.02 -11.65 -29.18
CA GLY A 799 1.81 -10.81 -29.14
C GLY A 799 0.83 -10.92 -30.32
N HIS A 800 0.54 -12.13 -30.82
CA HIS A 800 -0.21 -12.32 -32.06
C HIS A 800 -1.21 -13.50 -32.07
N PHE A 801 -1.41 -14.26 -30.98
CA PHE A 801 -1.91 -15.65 -31.13
C PHE A 801 -3.32 -16.07 -30.68
N TYR A 802 -4.22 -15.19 -30.21
CA TYR A 802 -5.58 -15.66 -29.85
C TYR A 802 -6.70 -14.72 -30.31
N GLN A 803 -6.69 -14.34 -31.59
CA GLN A 803 -7.89 -13.78 -32.22
C GLN A 803 -8.90 -14.92 -32.45
N GLY A 804 -9.91 -15.05 -31.58
CA GLY A 804 -11.28 -15.51 -31.91
C GLY A 804 -11.49 -16.81 -32.70
N MET A 805 -10.47 -17.66 -32.88
CA MET A 805 -10.48 -18.73 -33.86
C MET A 805 -10.57 -20.13 -33.26
N THR A 806 -10.35 -20.32 -31.97
CA THR A 806 -10.49 -21.63 -31.31
C THR A 806 -11.82 -21.72 -30.57
N GLY A 807 -12.37 -22.93 -30.54
CA GLY A 807 -13.65 -23.23 -29.89
C GLY A 807 -13.61 -24.68 -29.43
N ALA A 808 -12.58 -25.02 -28.64
CA ALA A 808 -12.32 -26.39 -28.19
C ALA A 808 -13.51 -26.99 -27.43
N ASP A 809 -14.27 -26.14 -26.74
CA ASP A 809 -15.52 -26.46 -26.06
C ASP A 809 -16.77 -26.40 -26.96
N SER A 810 -16.61 -26.14 -28.26
CA SER A 810 -17.67 -25.85 -29.24
C SER A 810 -18.51 -24.59 -28.94
N ARG A 811 -17.99 -23.64 -28.14
CA ARG A 811 -18.66 -22.42 -27.66
C ARG A 811 -19.90 -22.72 -26.80
N ASP A 812 -19.82 -23.77 -25.98
CA ASP A 812 -20.89 -24.15 -25.06
C ASP A 812 -20.90 -23.22 -23.83
N THR A 813 -22.04 -23.14 -23.13
CA THR A 813 -22.15 -22.27 -21.95
C THR A 813 -21.40 -22.88 -20.75
N ALA A 814 -20.65 -22.05 -20.01
CA ALA A 814 -19.99 -22.49 -18.79
C ALA A 814 -21.01 -22.92 -17.72
N SER A 815 -20.84 -24.12 -17.15
CA SER A 815 -21.46 -24.47 -15.87
C SER A 815 -20.36 -24.49 -14.81
N CYS A 816 -20.36 -23.47 -13.96
CA CYS A 816 -19.40 -23.32 -12.88
C CYS A 816 -20.04 -22.85 -11.56
N ASN A 817 -19.43 -23.21 -10.44
CA ASN A 817 -19.82 -22.78 -9.11
C ASN A 817 -18.57 -22.38 -8.32
N LEU A 818 -18.54 -21.14 -7.85
CA LEU A 818 -17.48 -20.63 -6.99
C LEU A 818 -17.84 -20.90 -5.53
N HIS A 819 -16.88 -21.40 -4.76
CA HIS A 819 -17.05 -21.58 -3.32
C HIS A 819 -16.96 -20.23 -2.58
N ALA A 820 -17.66 -20.10 -1.45
CA ALA A 820 -17.85 -18.81 -0.77
C ALA A 820 -16.57 -18.12 -0.26
N ASP A 821 -15.47 -18.87 -0.14
CA ASP A 821 -14.16 -18.35 0.26
C ASP A 821 -13.28 -17.92 -0.93
N GLY A 822 -13.79 -18.02 -2.17
CA GLY A 822 -13.08 -17.62 -3.38
C GLY A 822 -11.82 -18.44 -3.68
N ARG A 823 -11.62 -19.58 -2.99
CA ARG A 823 -10.44 -20.43 -3.19
C ARG A 823 -10.68 -21.59 -4.14
N TYR A 824 -11.93 -22.02 -4.28
CA TYR A 824 -12.28 -23.21 -5.05
C TYR A 824 -13.28 -22.88 -6.15
N LEU A 825 -13.00 -23.37 -7.35
CA LEU A 825 -13.85 -23.23 -8.52
C LEU A 825 -14.25 -24.63 -9.01
N HIS A 826 -15.55 -24.93 -8.99
CA HIS A 826 -16.08 -26.13 -9.62
C HIS A 826 -16.50 -25.79 -11.04
N CYS A 827 -16.06 -26.56 -12.03
CA CYS A 827 -16.44 -26.41 -13.43
C CYS A 827 -16.71 -27.76 -14.09
N THR A 828 -17.38 -27.74 -15.22
CA THR A 828 -17.71 -28.93 -16.02
C THR A 828 -16.86 -28.97 -17.28
N GLY A 829 -16.59 -30.18 -17.76
CA GLY A 829 -15.83 -30.39 -18.98
C GLY A 829 -15.61 -31.86 -19.29
N ILE A 830 -14.62 -32.13 -20.12
CA ILE A 830 -14.27 -33.47 -20.58
C ILE A 830 -12.82 -33.76 -20.19
N LEU A 831 -12.59 -34.83 -19.43
CA LEU A 831 -11.27 -35.44 -19.33
C LEU A 831 -11.00 -36.20 -20.63
N TYR A 832 -10.22 -35.61 -21.53
CA TYR A 832 -10.04 -36.15 -22.87
C TYR A 832 -8.90 -37.16 -22.92
N ASP A 833 -7.76 -36.89 -22.26
CA ASP A 833 -6.60 -37.77 -22.26
C ASP A 833 -5.68 -37.51 -21.06
N VAL A 834 -4.62 -38.32 -20.91
CA VAL A 834 -3.56 -38.17 -19.92
C VAL A 834 -2.21 -38.08 -20.62
N LEU A 835 -1.35 -37.16 -20.16
CA LEU A 835 0.00 -36.99 -20.66
C LEU A 835 0.85 -38.20 -20.23
N THR A 836 1.45 -38.86 -21.21
CA THR A 836 2.40 -39.97 -20.98
C THR A 836 3.84 -39.47 -20.94
N ALA A 837 4.09 -38.26 -21.43
CA ALA A 837 5.41 -37.68 -21.53
C ALA A 837 5.32 -36.17 -21.73
N ALA A 838 6.26 -35.41 -21.16
CA ALA A 838 6.40 -33.98 -21.43
C ALA A 838 7.87 -33.55 -21.32
N THR A 839 8.28 -32.57 -22.12
CA THR A 839 9.63 -31.99 -22.08
C THR A 839 9.57 -30.49 -22.27
N ALA A 840 10.14 -29.79 -21.30
CA ALA A 840 10.32 -28.35 -21.32
C ALA A 840 11.21 -27.91 -22.49
N LEU A 841 10.75 -26.90 -23.21
CA LEU A 841 11.44 -26.18 -24.26
C LEU A 841 11.63 -24.75 -23.74
N ASN A 842 12.85 -24.41 -23.36
CA ASN A 842 13.23 -23.10 -22.89
C ASN A 842 14.57 -22.75 -23.53
N ILE A 843 14.60 -21.69 -24.34
CA ILE A 843 15.82 -21.21 -24.99
C ILE A 843 16.83 -20.73 -23.92
N ARG A 844 16.33 -20.26 -22.76
CA ARG A 844 17.15 -19.73 -21.67
C ARG A 844 17.78 -20.79 -20.77
N ASP A 845 17.24 -22.01 -20.70
CA ASP A 845 17.87 -23.09 -19.89
C ASP A 845 19.23 -23.51 -20.44
N CYS A 846 19.56 -23.14 -21.68
CA CYS A 846 20.86 -23.35 -22.28
C CYS A 846 21.96 -22.39 -21.76
N PHE A 847 21.61 -21.38 -20.94
CA PHE A 847 22.59 -20.50 -20.27
C PHE A 847 23.25 -21.13 -19.04
N GLU A 848 22.60 -22.10 -18.40
CA GLU A 848 23.15 -22.78 -17.22
C GLU A 848 24.08 -23.92 -17.65
N ILE A 849 25.33 -23.57 -18.01
CA ILE A 849 26.38 -24.51 -18.42
C ILE A 849 26.72 -25.55 -17.31
N ASP A 850 26.26 -25.37 -16.07
CA ASP A 850 26.64 -26.18 -14.90
C ASP A 850 25.50 -26.96 -14.21
N SER A 851 24.31 -27.09 -14.80
CA SER A 851 23.26 -27.96 -14.22
C SER A 851 23.48 -29.44 -14.57
N PRO A 852 23.73 -30.35 -13.60
CA PRO A 852 24.05 -31.76 -13.89
C PRO A 852 22.87 -32.62 -14.36
N THR A 853 21.70 -32.05 -14.66
CA THR A 853 20.46 -32.83 -14.81
C THR A 853 19.98 -33.05 -16.25
N SER A 854 20.63 -32.51 -17.29
CA SER A 854 20.14 -32.65 -18.69
C SER A 854 20.69 -33.88 -19.46
N SER A 855 21.19 -34.90 -18.75
CA SER A 855 21.54 -36.21 -19.35
C SER A 855 20.44 -37.28 -19.15
N ALA A 856 19.22 -36.88 -18.78
CA ALA A 856 18.06 -37.76 -18.78
C ALA A 856 17.54 -37.96 -20.21
N SER A 857 18.08 -38.96 -20.91
CA SER A 857 17.50 -39.68 -22.06
C SER A 857 16.39 -38.96 -22.87
N ASN A 858 16.76 -38.09 -23.80
CA ASN A 858 15.85 -37.55 -24.84
C ASN A 858 15.23 -38.65 -25.73
N SER A 859 15.65 -39.92 -25.58
CA SER A 859 15.05 -41.07 -26.26
C SER A 859 13.64 -41.39 -25.78
N SER A 860 13.23 -40.97 -24.57
CA SER A 860 11.94 -41.41 -24.01
C SER A 860 10.72 -40.86 -24.75
N LEU A 861 10.69 -39.59 -25.18
CA LEU A 861 9.51 -39.01 -25.85
C LEU A 861 9.26 -39.59 -27.24
N ARG A 862 10.33 -39.80 -28.01
CA ARG A 862 10.27 -40.46 -29.33
C ARG A 862 9.79 -41.91 -29.19
N ASP A 863 10.29 -42.63 -28.19
CA ASP A 863 10.00 -44.05 -27.95
C ASP A 863 8.66 -44.30 -27.23
N GLN A 864 8.16 -43.34 -26.46
CA GLN A 864 6.87 -43.41 -25.73
C GLN A 864 5.67 -43.04 -26.61
N CYS A 865 5.91 -42.58 -27.83
CA CYS A 865 4.86 -42.40 -28.79
C CYS A 865 4.59 -43.72 -29.55
N PRO A 866 3.37 -44.30 -29.48
CA PRO A 866 3.10 -45.60 -30.11
C PRO A 866 3.20 -45.55 -31.66
N PRO A 867 3.54 -46.67 -32.33
CA PRO A 867 3.96 -46.72 -33.74
C PRO A 867 2.81 -46.63 -34.78
N ALA A 868 1.70 -45.95 -34.50
CA ALA A 868 0.54 -45.83 -35.40
C ALA A 868 0.32 -44.39 -35.93
N SER A 869 -0.48 -44.24 -37.00
CA SER A 869 -0.90 -42.95 -37.58
C SER A 869 -1.46 -41.99 -36.53
N TYR A 870 -1.20 -40.68 -36.67
CA TYR A 870 -1.73 -39.66 -35.76
C TYR A 870 -3.28 -39.72 -35.71
N PRO A 871 -3.95 -39.45 -34.58
CA PRO A 871 -5.40 -39.64 -34.44
C PRO A 871 -6.28 -38.95 -35.50
N THR A 872 -5.84 -37.83 -36.06
CA THR A 872 -6.56 -37.12 -37.14
C THR A 872 -6.36 -37.72 -38.54
N GLY A 873 -5.49 -38.73 -38.68
CA GLY A 873 -5.22 -39.46 -39.92
C GLY A 873 -4.06 -38.92 -40.76
N VAL A 874 -3.41 -37.83 -40.37
CA VAL A 874 -2.19 -37.30 -41.00
C VAL A 874 -0.93 -38.02 -40.49
N SER A 875 0.23 -37.77 -41.15
CA SER A 875 1.52 -38.28 -40.66
C SER A 875 1.93 -37.59 -39.36
N ARG A 876 2.76 -38.24 -38.53
CA ARG A 876 3.19 -37.63 -37.27
C ARG A 876 4.16 -36.46 -37.49
N ILE A 877 4.88 -36.45 -38.62
CA ILE A 877 5.76 -35.33 -39.00
C ILE A 877 4.95 -34.07 -39.34
N GLU A 878 3.82 -34.24 -40.05
CA GLU A 878 2.89 -33.14 -40.35
C GLU A 878 2.21 -32.65 -39.06
N ALA A 879 1.75 -33.56 -38.21
CA ALA A 879 1.16 -33.21 -36.91
C ALA A 879 2.16 -32.48 -35.99
N PHE A 880 3.43 -32.88 -35.99
CA PHE A 880 4.50 -32.20 -35.25
C PHE A 880 4.68 -30.76 -35.74
N PHE A 881 4.83 -30.56 -37.06
CA PHE A 881 4.95 -29.23 -37.65
C PHE A 881 3.74 -28.35 -37.31
N ARG A 882 2.52 -28.84 -37.56
CA ARG A 882 1.29 -28.10 -37.25
C ARG A 882 1.14 -27.80 -35.76
N THR A 883 1.69 -28.63 -34.88
CA THR A 883 1.71 -28.36 -33.43
C THR A 883 2.72 -27.26 -33.08
N THR A 884 3.89 -27.22 -33.72
CA THR A 884 4.96 -26.26 -33.42
C THR A 884 4.82 -24.90 -34.10
N VAL A 885 4.08 -24.82 -35.22
CA VAL A 885 3.82 -23.56 -35.96
C VAL A 885 2.35 -23.21 -36.18
N SER A 886 1.38 -24.03 -35.73
CA SER A 886 -0.10 -23.86 -35.92
C SER A 886 -0.52 -23.80 -37.39
N ASP A 887 -1.82 -24.01 -37.62
CA ASP A 887 -2.47 -23.88 -38.93
C ASP A 887 -2.79 -22.42 -39.30
N ASP A 888 -2.54 -21.49 -38.38
CA ASP A 888 -2.77 -20.06 -38.58
C ASP A 888 -1.46 -19.39 -39.02
N GLY A 889 -1.45 -18.92 -40.26
CA GLY A 889 -0.46 -17.97 -40.76
C GLY A 889 -0.44 -16.70 -39.90
N LEU A 890 0.64 -15.92 -40.01
CA LEU A 890 0.81 -14.66 -39.29
C LEU A 890 -0.45 -13.79 -39.32
N VAL A 891 -1.03 -13.51 -38.15
CA VAL A 891 -2.16 -12.60 -38.01
C VAL A 891 -1.73 -11.19 -38.43
N GLY A 892 -2.33 -10.64 -39.49
CA GLY A 892 -2.14 -9.25 -39.93
C GLY A 892 -1.91 -9.04 -41.43
N VAL A 893 -1.89 -10.09 -42.25
CA VAL A 893 -1.78 -9.97 -43.71
C VAL A 893 -2.98 -10.69 -44.34
N PRO A 894 -3.64 -10.17 -45.40
CA PRO A 894 -4.88 -10.76 -45.92
C PRO A 894 -4.70 -12.23 -46.31
N LEU A 895 -5.71 -13.07 -46.03
CA LEU A 895 -5.82 -14.53 -46.31
C LEU A 895 -5.17 -15.08 -47.62
N GLN A 896 -4.92 -14.23 -48.62
CA GLN A 896 -4.20 -14.62 -49.84
C GLN A 896 -2.68 -14.75 -49.66
N SER A 897 -2.06 -14.11 -48.64
CA SER A 897 -0.62 -14.21 -48.35
C SER A 897 -0.25 -15.36 -47.39
N ASP A 898 -1.21 -15.89 -46.63
CA ASP A 898 -0.97 -16.90 -45.58
C ASP A 898 -0.55 -18.26 -46.15
N HIS A 899 -1.01 -18.60 -47.35
CA HIS A 899 -0.57 -19.80 -48.06
C HIS A 899 0.93 -19.79 -48.32
N CYS A 900 1.50 -18.65 -48.75
CA CYS A 900 2.93 -18.54 -49.01
C CYS A 900 3.71 -18.67 -47.70
N SER A 901 3.34 -17.95 -46.63
CA SER A 901 4.08 -18.04 -45.36
C SER A 901 4.03 -19.42 -44.72
N PHE A 902 2.91 -20.15 -44.79
CA PHE A 902 2.81 -21.52 -44.26
C PHE A 902 3.69 -22.48 -45.07
N VAL A 903 3.63 -22.38 -46.39
CA VAL A 903 4.42 -23.21 -47.32
C VAL A 903 5.91 -22.92 -47.17
N ASP A 904 6.30 -21.65 -47.04
CA ASP A 904 7.67 -21.21 -46.81
C ASP A 904 8.22 -21.75 -45.48
N SER A 905 7.44 -21.68 -44.41
CA SER A 905 7.82 -22.28 -43.12
C SER A 905 7.88 -23.80 -43.16
N ALA A 906 6.99 -24.45 -43.92
CA ALA A 906 7.03 -25.90 -44.13
C ALA A 906 8.31 -26.30 -44.89
N PHE A 907 8.68 -25.56 -45.94
CA PHE A 907 9.95 -25.75 -46.63
C PHE A 907 11.15 -25.51 -45.69
N GLY A 908 11.11 -24.48 -44.86
CA GLY A 908 12.13 -24.22 -43.84
C GLY A 908 12.30 -25.36 -42.84
N PHE A 909 11.20 -25.93 -42.34
CA PHE A 909 11.21 -27.11 -41.47
C PHE A 909 11.81 -28.33 -42.17
N MET A 910 11.38 -28.61 -43.40
CA MET A 910 11.86 -29.74 -44.18
C MET A 910 13.36 -29.61 -44.50
N TYR A 911 13.83 -28.40 -44.78
CA TYR A 911 15.25 -28.10 -44.97
C TYR A 911 16.03 -28.33 -43.67
N LEU A 912 15.58 -27.74 -42.56
CA LEU A 912 16.23 -27.84 -41.24
C LEU A 912 16.36 -29.30 -40.78
N TYR A 913 15.30 -30.10 -40.97
CA TYR A 913 15.27 -31.51 -40.59
C TYR A 913 16.04 -32.41 -41.57
N GLY A 914 15.99 -32.11 -42.87
CA GLY A 914 16.63 -32.87 -43.94
C GLY A 914 18.16 -32.79 -43.94
N THR A 915 18.75 -31.67 -43.48
CA THR A 915 20.20 -31.43 -43.54
C THR A 915 21.01 -31.96 -42.35
N GLN A 916 20.38 -32.64 -41.37
CA GLN A 916 21.04 -33.16 -40.16
C GLN A 916 21.74 -32.04 -39.35
N ALA A 917 21.06 -31.48 -38.34
CA ALA A 917 21.69 -30.80 -37.19
C ALA A 917 23.05 -30.10 -37.47
N LEU A 918 22.99 -28.92 -38.10
CA LEU A 918 23.71 -27.70 -37.70
C LEU A 918 25.22 -27.75 -37.37
N GLY A 919 25.99 -28.71 -37.87
CA GLY A 919 27.45 -28.73 -37.71
C GLY A 919 28.22 -27.62 -38.44
N GLY A 920 27.55 -26.60 -39.00
CA GLY A 920 28.20 -25.52 -39.76
C GLY A 920 27.29 -24.48 -40.43
N LEU A 921 25.96 -24.62 -40.34
CA LEU A 921 25.01 -23.71 -41.00
C LEU A 921 24.90 -22.34 -40.28
N PHE A 922 24.99 -22.32 -38.95
CA PHE A 922 24.87 -21.08 -38.16
C PHE A 922 26.22 -20.38 -37.87
N ASP A 923 27.33 -20.78 -38.49
CA ASP A 923 28.64 -20.19 -38.21
C ASP A 923 28.79 -18.72 -38.68
N ASP A 924 27.84 -18.20 -39.50
CA ASP A 924 27.77 -16.77 -39.81
C ASP A 924 27.02 -16.01 -38.70
N SER A 925 27.80 -15.47 -37.76
CA SER A 925 27.34 -14.63 -36.64
C SER A 925 26.23 -13.64 -37.02
N ARG A 926 26.29 -13.02 -38.21
CA ARG A 926 25.31 -11.99 -38.63
C ARG A 926 23.88 -12.51 -38.75
N ASN A 927 23.70 -13.77 -39.12
CA ASN A 927 22.37 -14.37 -39.33
C ASN A 927 21.76 -14.87 -38.02
N ILE A 928 22.58 -15.46 -37.14
CA ILE A 928 22.14 -15.78 -35.79
C ILE A 928 21.80 -14.48 -35.03
N ASP A 929 22.65 -13.47 -35.12
CA ASP A 929 22.48 -12.19 -34.42
C ASP A 929 21.11 -11.57 -34.75
N SER A 930 20.68 -11.65 -36.02
CA SER A 930 19.36 -11.17 -36.44
C SER A 930 18.19 -11.93 -35.80
N ILE A 931 18.30 -13.25 -35.62
CA ILE A 931 17.27 -14.06 -34.96
C ILE A 931 17.25 -13.77 -33.46
N LEU A 932 18.40 -13.79 -32.80
CA LEU A 932 18.50 -13.58 -31.35
C LEU A 932 18.10 -12.18 -30.91
N HIS A 933 18.48 -11.16 -31.68
CA HIS A 933 18.07 -9.79 -31.42
C HIS A 933 16.58 -9.54 -31.58
N SER A 934 15.85 -10.44 -32.25
CA SER A 934 14.38 -10.39 -32.30
C SER A 934 13.73 -10.92 -31.01
N PHE A 935 14.46 -11.69 -30.20
CA PHE A 935 13.97 -12.26 -28.95
C PHE A 935 14.39 -11.43 -27.72
N GLU A 936 15.64 -10.99 -27.65
CA GLU A 936 16.13 -10.15 -26.57
C GLU A 936 17.17 -9.12 -27.07
N PRO A 937 16.79 -7.83 -27.20
CA PRO A 937 17.63 -6.83 -27.85
C PRO A 937 18.84 -6.34 -27.02
N ASP A 938 18.85 -6.55 -25.69
CA ASP A 938 19.76 -5.86 -24.76
C ASP A 938 20.92 -6.73 -24.19
N ARG A 939 21.22 -7.91 -24.77
CA ARG A 939 22.22 -8.86 -24.21
C ARG A 939 23.33 -9.30 -25.19
N GLU A 940 24.42 -9.85 -24.63
CA GLU A 940 25.57 -10.38 -25.38
C GLU A 940 25.19 -11.56 -26.29
N ILE A 941 25.28 -11.34 -27.60
CA ILE A 941 24.69 -12.19 -28.64
C ILE A 941 25.38 -13.56 -28.74
N ARG A 942 26.70 -13.64 -28.46
CA ARG A 942 27.48 -14.88 -28.60
C ARG A 942 27.00 -16.00 -27.69
N SER A 943 26.59 -15.68 -26.45
CA SER A 943 26.08 -16.69 -25.50
C SER A 943 24.71 -17.21 -25.94
N TYR A 944 23.86 -16.34 -26.49
CA TYR A 944 22.55 -16.72 -27.03
C TYR A 944 22.67 -17.60 -28.29
N ALA A 945 23.70 -17.41 -29.11
CA ALA A 945 23.91 -18.22 -30.33
C ALA A 945 24.13 -19.70 -30.01
N ILE A 946 24.93 -19.99 -28.99
CA ILE A 946 25.17 -21.35 -28.50
C ILE A 946 23.89 -21.94 -27.92
N CYS A 947 23.12 -21.13 -27.18
CA CYS A 947 21.84 -21.54 -26.60
C CYS A 947 20.80 -21.88 -27.66
N PHE A 948 20.70 -21.06 -28.71
CA PHE A 948 19.77 -21.27 -29.81
C PHE A 948 20.07 -22.57 -30.57
N ASN A 949 21.35 -22.86 -30.84
CA ASN A 949 21.74 -24.13 -31.47
C ASN A 949 21.33 -25.34 -30.61
N SER A 950 21.58 -25.28 -29.30
CA SER A 950 21.19 -26.32 -28.35
C SER A 950 19.66 -26.52 -28.29
N TRP A 951 18.90 -25.42 -28.33
CA TRP A 951 17.44 -25.48 -28.41
C TRP A 951 16.94 -26.09 -29.74
N VAL A 952 17.55 -25.74 -30.89
CA VAL A 952 17.19 -26.34 -32.19
C VAL A 952 17.50 -27.85 -32.20
N ASP A 953 18.64 -28.26 -31.64
CA ASP A 953 18.97 -29.69 -31.51
C ASP A 953 17.96 -30.44 -30.65
N LYS A 954 17.55 -29.83 -29.53
CA LYS A 954 16.49 -30.36 -28.66
C LYS A 954 15.17 -30.47 -29.40
N LEU A 955 14.74 -29.44 -30.15
CA LEU A 955 13.53 -29.46 -30.96
C LEU A 955 13.57 -30.57 -32.04
N CYS A 956 14.68 -30.70 -32.75
CA CYS A 956 14.88 -31.76 -33.76
C CYS A 956 14.82 -33.15 -33.13
N SER A 957 15.28 -33.33 -31.89
CA SER A 957 15.23 -34.61 -31.18
C SER A 957 13.80 -35.07 -30.85
N LEU A 958 12.82 -34.16 -30.85
CA LEU A 958 11.42 -34.44 -30.57
C LEU A 958 10.62 -34.90 -31.80
N VAL A 959 11.23 -34.88 -33.00
CA VAL A 959 10.54 -35.31 -34.22
C VAL A 959 10.24 -36.82 -34.13
N PRO A 960 8.97 -37.23 -34.27
CA PRO A 960 8.49 -38.55 -33.86
C PRO A 960 8.95 -39.73 -34.75
N GLU A 961 9.52 -39.47 -35.92
CA GLU A 961 9.90 -40.48 -36.91
C GLU A 961 11.40 -40.36 -37.25
N PRO A 962 12.09 -41.47 -37.62
CA PRO A 962 13.42 -41.40 -38.21
C PRO A 962 13.38 -40.63 -39.54
N LYS A 963 14.53 -40.06 -39.95
CA LYS A 963 14.68 -39.33 -41.21
C LYS A 963 14.07 -40.13 -42.38
N PRO A 964 13.05 -39.59 -43.08
CA PRO A 964 12.54 -40.24 -44.27
C PRO A 964 13.67 -40.31 -45.31
N SER A 965 13.82 -41.46 -45.97
CA SER A 965 14.55 -41.55 -47.22
C SER A 965 13.92 -40.62 -48.26
N CYS A 966 14.69 -40.21 -49.28
CA CYS A 966 14.13 -39.37 -50.36
C CYS A 966 12.87 -40.00 -50.99
N ASP A 967 12.83 -41.33 -51.09
CA ASP A 967 11.69 -42.07 -51.61
C ASP A 967 10.48 -42.06 -50.64
N GLU A 968 10.69 -42.12 -49.32
CA GLU A 968 9.62 -41.96 -48.31
C GLU A 968 9.11 -40.51 -48.25
N PHE A 969 9.98 -39.54 -48.51
CA PHE A 969 9.61 -38.14 -48.64
C PHE A 969 8.71 -37.92 -49.87
N HIS A 970 9.09 -38.48 -51.03
CA HIS A 970 8.26 -38.49 -52.23
C HIS A 970 6.96 -39.31 -52.07
N ALA A 971 6.91 -40.30 -51.17
CA ALA A 971 5.69 -41.04 -50.85
C ALA A 971 4.71 -40.25 -49.97
N LEU A 972 5.20 -39.32 -49.14
CA LEU A 972 4.39 -38.31 -48.42
C LEU A 972 3.83 -37.24 -49.39
N GLU A 973 4.43 -37.08 -50.58
CA GLU A 973 3.98 -36.20 -51.66
C GLU A 973 2.89 -36.81 -52.55
N ASP A 974 2.62 -38.12 -52.47
CA ASP A 974 1.57 -38.77 -53.27
C ASP A 974 0.17 -38.28 -52.81
N PRO A 975 -0.63 -37.63 -53.69
CA PRO A 975 -1.99 -37.20 -53.37
C PRO A 975 -2.91 -38.33 -52.87
N GLN A 976 -2.58 -39.59 -53.16
CA GLN A 976 -3.29 -40.78 -52.69
C GLN A 976 -2.89 -41.21 -51.26
N ASN A 977 -1.68 -40.84 -50.81
CA ASN A 977 -1.18 -41.09 -49.45
C ASN A 977 -1.38 -39.90 -48.51
N THR A 978 -1.48 -38.67 -49.03
CA THR A 978 -2.02 -37.55 -48.26
C THR A 978 -3.50 -37.80 -48.04
N ARG A 979 -3.85 -38.49 -46.95
CA ARG A 979 -5.24 -38.52 -46.50
C ARG A 979 -5.63 -37.08 -46.19
N ARG A 980 -6.33 -36.44 -47.13
CA ARG A 980 -7.05 -35.20 -46.86
C ARG A 980 -8.04 -35.53 -45.75
N SER A 981 -7.67 -35.18 -44.52
CA SER A 981 -8.67 -34.86 -43.52
C SER A 981 -9.64 -33.88 -44.20
N ASN A 982 -10.95 -34.14 -44.15
CA ASN A 982 -11.96 -33.18 -44.63
C ASN A 982 -11.93 -31.84 -43.86
N ARG A 983 -10.94 -31.63 -42.98
CA ARG A 983 -10.88 -30.58 -41.97
C ARG A 983 -9.60 -29.72 -42.01
N THR A 984 -8.58 -30.05 -42.82
CA THR A 984 -7.40 -29.19 -43.01
C THR A 984 -7.68 -28.06 -44.01
N LYS A 985 -7.54 -26.79 -43.58
CA LYS A 985 -7.77 -25.61 -44.43
C LYS A 985 -6.59 -25.32 -45.38
N ILE A 986 -5.36 -25.63 -44.96
CA ILE A 986 -4.12 -25.42 -45.73
C ILE A 986 -3.49 -26.80 -46.04
N PRO A 987 -3.39 -27.21 -47.33
CA PRO A 987 -2.79 -28.48 -47.70
C PRO A 987 -1.28 -28.49 -47.44
N TRP A 988 -0.75 -29.67 -47.08
CA TRP A 988 0.70 -29.90 -47.05
C TRP A 988 1.30 -29.67 -48.46
N PRO A 989 2.49 -29.04 -48.59
CA PRO A 989 3.09 -28.79 -49.90
C PRO A 989 3.26 -30.09 -50.69
N ALA A 990 2.78 -30.12 -51.95
CA ALA A 990 2.71 -31.33 -52.77
C ALA A 990 4.01 -31.63 -53.58
N SER A 991 4.98 -30.71 -53.61
CA SER A 991 6.25 -30.91 -54.31
C SER A 991 7.33 -29.93 -53.85
N TYR A 992 8.54 -30.41 -53.62
CA TYR A 992 9.75 -29.59 -53.47
C TYR A 992 10.74 -29.84 -54.62
N PRO A 993 11.25 -28.80 -55.30
CA PRO A 993 12.43 -28.96 -56.14
C PRO A 993 13.68 -29.00 -55.24
N LEU A 994 14.20 -30.19 -54.93
CA LEU A 994 15.56 -30.37 -54.38
C LEU A 994 16.59 -29.93 -55.44
N HIS A 995 16.74 -28.62 -55.67
CA HIS A 995 17.84 -28.06 -56.45
C HIS A 995 18.62 -27.07 -55.58
N ASP A 996 19.88 -27.43 -55.34
CA ASP A 996 20.94 -26.72 -54.63
C ASP A 996 20.71 -26.34 -53.15
N LEU A 997 21.45 -27.00 -52.26
CA LEU A 997 21.59 -26.64 -50.84
C LEU A 997 22.39 -25.33 -50.64
N ASP A 998 22.89 -24.74 -51.73
CA ASP A 998 23.58 -23.44 -51.77
C ASP A 998 22.67 -22.30 -52.26
N ASP A 999 21.37 -22.54 -52.48
CA ASP A 999 20.39 -21.52 -52.88
C ASP A 999 20.11 -20.53 -51.72
N PRO A 1000 20.36 -19.22 -51.89
CA PRO A 1000 20.00 -18.17 -50.93
C PRO A 1000 18.52 -18.18 -50.50
N THR A 1001 17.64 -18.76 -51.32
CA THR A 1001 16.20 -18.85 -51.05
C THR A 1001 15.87 -19.86 -49.94
N GLY A 1002 16.58 -20.99 -49.87
CA GLY A 1002 16.40 -22.00 -48.82
C GLY A 1002 16.72 -21.46 -47.42
N TRP A 1003 17.73 -20.58 -47.33
CA TRP A 1003 18.10 -19.90 -46.09
C TRP A 1003 17.00 -19.00 -45.53
N ALA A 1004 16.33 -18.23 -46.38
CA ALA A 1004 15.24 -17.37 -45.97
C ALA A 1004 14.09 -18.18 -45.33
N HIS A 1005 13.77 -19.35 -45.89
CA HIS A 1005 12.75 -20.26 -45.38
C HIS A 1005 13.11 -20.87 -44.01
N ILE A 1006 14.38 -21.29 -43.81
CA ILE A 1006 14.85 -21.78 -42.50
C ILE A 1006 14.73 -20.69 -41.43
N LEU A 1007 15.18 -19.47 -41.74
CA LEU A 1007 15.13 -18.35 -40.80
C LEU A 1007 13.69 -18.00 -40.43
N GLN A 1008 12.77 -18.05 -41.40
CA GLN A 1008 11.35 -17.83 -41.17
C GLN A 1008 10.75 -18.91 -40.26
N TYR A 1009 10.99 -20.20 -40.54
CA TYR A 1009 10.54 -21.30 -39.70
C TYR A 1009 11.12 -21.20 -38.29
N ALA A 1010 12.43 -20.98 -38.17
CA ALA A 1010 13.13 -20.92 -36.89
C ALA A 1010 12.63 -19.77 -36.00
N ARG A 1011 12.32 -18.60 -36.58
CA ARG A 1011 11.70 -17.48 -35.86
C ARG A 1011 10.30 -17.84 -35.33
N GLN A 1012 9.48 -18.48 -36.17
CA GLN A 1012 8.12 -18.88 -35.80
C GLN A 1012 8.11 -19.93 -34.70
N VAL A 1013 8.89 -21.00 -34.84
CA VAL A 1013 8.91 -22.10 -33.87
C VAL A 1013 9.56 -21.71 -32.55
N ALA A 1014 10.60 -20.86 -32.57
CA ALA A 1014 11.19 -20.32 -31.34
C ALA A 1014 10.18 -19.50 -30.55
N GLY A 1015 9.48 -18.56 -31.21
CA GLY A 1015 8.45 -17.75 -30.55
C GLY A 1015 7.22 -18.52 -30.06
N ARG A 1016 6.97 -19.74 -30.58
CA ARG A 1016 5.85 -20.62 -30.20
C ARG A 1016 6.20 -21.63 -29.11
N THR A 1017 7.45 -22.08 -29.06
CA THR A 1017 7.86 -23.17 -28.17
C THR A 1017 8.71 -22.71 -26.99
N ASP A 1018 9.24 -21.49 -27.01
CA ASP A 1018 9.98 -20.95 -25.88
C ASP A 1018 9.10 -20.86 -24.63
N ASN A 1019 9.65 -21.26 -23.49
CA ASN A 1019 8.97 -21.37 -22.20
C ASN A 1019 7.70 -22.27 -22.21
N ARG A 1020 7.67 -23.30 -23.07
CA ARG A 1020 6.55 -24.28 -23.19
C ARG A 1020 7.04 -25.69 -22.91
N SER A 1021 6.12 -26.65 -22.80
CA SER A 1021 6.46 -28.07 -22.80
C SER A 1021 5.82 -28.78 -23.98
N PHE A 1022 6.62 -29.47 -24.77
CA PHE A 1022 6.12 -30.41 -25.76
C PHE A 1022 5.71 -31.70 -25.05
N PHE A 1023 4.51 -32.20 -25.31
CA PHE A 1023 3.98 -33.39 -24.65
C PHE A 1023 3.35 -34.39 -25.63
N ALA A 1024 3.27 -35.63 -25.18
CA ALA A 1024 2.52 -36.70 -25.83
C ALA A 1024 1.49 -37.27 -24.85
N SER A 1025 0.37 -37.77 -25.39
CA SER A 1025 -0.75 -38.30 -24.61
C SER A 1025 -1.04 -39.77 -24.89
N SER A 1026 -1.81 -40.41 -24.02
CA SER A 1026 -2.08 -41.87 -24.10
C SER A 1026 -2.89 -42.30 -25.32
N LYS A 1027 -3.74 -41.42 -25.88
CA LYS A 1027 -4.43 -41.65 -27.17
C LYS A 1027 -3.57 -41.30 -28.39
N GLY A 1028 -2.33 -40.86 -28.20
CA GLY A 1028 -1.38 -40.58 -29.28
C GLY A 1028 -1.42 -39.15 -29.83
N TYR A 1029 -2.06 -38.20 -29.14
CA TYR A 1029 -1.97 -36.78 -29.47
C TYR A 1029 -0.62 -36.20 -29.04
N MET A 1030 -0.24 -35.11 -29.69
CA MET A 1030 0.94 -34.30 -29.39
C MET A 1030 0.50 -32.86 -29.24
N GLY A 1031 1.12 -32.13 -28.31
CA GLY A 1031 0.75 -30.76 -28.02
C GLY A 1031 1.87 -29.92 -27.41
N LEU A 1032 1.62 -28.61 -27.34
CA LEU A 1032 2.44 -27.64 -26.61
C LEU A 1032 1.65 -27.14 -25.40
N GLY A 1033 2.12 -27.47 -24.21
CA GLY A 1033 1.52 -27.06 -22.94
C GLY A 1033 2.39 -26.05 -22.17
N PRO A 1034 1.99 -25.70 -20.94
CA PRO A 1034 2.77 -24.85 -20.06
C PRO A 1034 4.09 -25.52 -19.66
N LEU A 1035 5.13 -24.72 -19.37
CA LEU A 1035 6.50 -25.23 -19.07
C LEU A 1035 6.51 -26.35 -18.03
N HIS A 1036 5.64 -26.29 -17.04
CA HIS A 1036 5.60 -27.24 -15.93
C HIS A 1036 4.67 -28.45 -16.14
N ALA A 1037 4.15 -28.64 -17.35
CA ALA A 1037 3.44 -29.86 -17.70
C ALA A 1037 4.34 -31.10 -17.55
N ARG A 1038 3.80 -32.18 -17.01
CA ARG A 1038 4.53 -33.43 -16.75
C ARG A 1038 3.68 -34.66 -17.04
N GLU A 1039 4.34 -35.83 -17.07
CA GLU A 1039 3.66 -37.13 -17.12
C GLU A 1039 2.63 -37.26 -15.98
N GLY A 1040 1.44 -37.77 -16.31
CA GLY A 1040 0.32 -37.92 -15.39
C GLY A 1040 -0.59 -36.69 -15.28
N ASP A 1041 -0.20 -35.53 -15.82
CA ASP A 1041 -1.14 -34.41 -15.98
C ASP A 1041 -2.22 -34.76 -17.01
N GLN A 1042 -3.40 -34.16 -16.87
CA GLN A 1042 -4.61 -34.48 -17.62
C GLN A 1042 -4.88 -33.43 -18.71
N LEU A 1043 -5.16 -33.90 -19.93
CA LEU A 1043 -5.63 -33.07 -21.03
C LEU A 1043 -7.16 -32.97 -20.98
N CYS A 1044 -7.65 -31.78 -20.69
CA CYS A 1044 -9.06 -31.52 -20.42
C CYS A 1044 -9.63 -30.45 -21.37
N ILE A 1045 -10.90 -30.59 -21.72
CA ILE A 1045 -11.68 -29.56 -22.42
C ILE A 1045 -12.67 -29.00 -21.41
N ILE A 1046 -12.47 -27.76 -20.97
CA ILE A 1046 -13.33 -27.11 -19.97
C ILE A 1046 -14.41 -26.31 -20.71
N PHE A 1047 -15.69 -26.53 -20.36
CA PHE A 1047 -16.79 -25.83 -21.02
C PHE A 1047 -16.80 -24.34 -20.66
N GLY A 1048 -16.94 -23.47 -21.66
CA GLY A 1048 -16.81 -22.03 -21.52
C GLY A 1048 -15.38 -21.50 -21.54
N CYS A 1049 -14.39 -22.32 -21.89
CA CYS A 1049 -13.00 -21.95 -22.15
C CYS A 1049 -12.64 -22.29 -23.61
N SER A 1050 -12.08 -21.34 -24.35
CA SER A 1050 -11.80 -21.48 -25.78
C SER A 1050 -10.64 -22.42 -26.12
N MET A 1051 -9.86 -22.85 -25.11
CA MET A 1051 -8.65 -23.66 -25.26
C MET A 1051 -8.69 -24.98 -24.47
N PRO A 1052 -8.03 -26.03 -24.97
CA PRO A 1052 -7.70 -27.19 -24.15
C PRO A 1052 -6.80 -26.81 -22.97
N MET A 1053 -7.06 -27.41 -21.81
CA MET A 1053 -6.37 -27.12 -20.54
C MET A 1053 -5.61 -28.34 -20.05
N ILE A 1054 -4.44 -28.11 -19.45
CA ILE A 1054 -3.72 -29.13 -18.68
C ILE A 1054 -4.07 -28.96 -17.20
N LEU A 1055 -4.64 -30.00 -16.60
CA LEU A 1055 -4.97 -30.06 -15.17
C LEU A 1055 -4.12 -31.12 -14.47
N ARG A 1056 -3.70 -30.82 -13.24
CA ARG A 1056 -2.93 -31.75 -12.42
C ARG A 1056 -3.80 -32.30 -11.30
N PRO A 1057 -4.05 -33.62 -11.26
CA PRO A 1057 -4.83 -34.22 -10.18
C PRO A 1057 -4.02 -34.24 -8.87
N GLU A 1058 -4.69 -33.88 -7.77
CA GLU A 1058 -4.15 -33.93 -6.41
C GLU A 1058 -4.76 -35.07 -5.58
N THR A 1059 -4.07 -35.43 -4.49
CA THR A 1059 -4.47 -36.57 -3.63
C THR A 1059 -5.79 -36.36 -2.86
N ASP A 1060 -6.23 -35.12 -2.71
CA ASP A 1060 -7.46 -34.72 -2.02
C ASP A 1060 -8.69 -34.65 -2.96
N GLY A 1061 -8.53 -35.03 -4.23
CA GLY A 1061 -9.60 -35.01 -5.23
C GLY A 1061 -9.82 -33.64 -5.89
N TYR A 1062 -8.94 -32.66 -5.62
CA TYR A 1062 -8.88 -31.39 -6.34
C TYR A 1062 -7.88 -31.46 -7.50
N HIS A 1063 -7.89 -30.42 -8.33
CA HIS A 1063 -6.98 -30.24 -9.44
C HIS A 1063 -6.30 -28.88 -9.34
N GLN A 1064 -5.01 -28.83 -9.66
CA GLN A 1064 -4.33 -27.59 -9.97
C GLN A 1064 -4.43 -27.32 -11.47
N VAL A 1065 -4.73 -26.08 -11.85
CA VAL A 1065 -4.59 -25.62 -13.23
C VAL A 1065 -3.11 -25.51 -13.54
N VAL A 1066 -2.61 -26.28 -14.51
CA VAL A 1066 -1.24 -26.14 -15.01
C VAL A 1066 -1.20 -25.01 -16.05
N GLY A 1067 -2.22 -24.92 -16.90
CA GLY A 1067 -2.42 -23.83 -17.87
C GLY A 1067 -2.96 -24.32 -19.22
N PRO A 1068 -3.15 -23.40 -20.19
CA PRO A 1068 -3.67 -23.72 -21.52
C PRO A 1068 -2.66 -24.50 -22.38
N CYS A 1069 -3.15 -25.24 -23.37
CA CYS A 1069 -2.31 -25.97 -24.32
C CYS A 1069 -2.87 -25.99 -25.75
N ASP A 1070 -1.96 -26.17 -26.70
CA ASP A 1070 -2.25 -26.30 -28.13
C ASP A 1070 -2.13 -27.77 -28.54
N VAL A 1071 -3.21 -28.35 -29.06
CA VAL A 1071 -3.24 -29.75 -29.51
C VAL A 1071 -3.89 -29.81 -30.89
N TYR A 1072 -3.10 -30.16 -31.91
CA TYR A 1072 -3.61 -30.30 -33.26
C TYR A 1072 -4.74 -31.34 -33.32
N GLY A 1073 -5.91 -30.92 -33.81
CA GLY A 1073 -7.12 -31.75 -33.87
C GLY A 1073 -8.05 -31.70 -32.66
N LEU A 1074 -7.78 -30.83 -31.67
CA LEU A 1074 -8.68 -30.58 -30.53
C LEU A 1074 -9.00 -29.09 -30.29
N MET A 1075 -8.60 -28.19 -31.20
CA MET A 1075 -8.74 -26.73 -31.02
C MET A 1075 -10.10 -26.17 -31.49
N GLN A 1076 -10.95 -26.99 -32.14
CA GLN A 1076 -12.13 -26.55 -32.90
C GLN A 1076 -13.41 -27.33 -32.53
N GLY A 1077 -13.50 -27.86 -31.31
CA GLY A 1077 -14.71 -28.51 -30.78
C GLY A 1077 -14.76 -30.02 -31.00
N GLU A 1078 -13.70 -30.62 -31.53
CA GLU A 1078 -13.66 -32.02 -31.96
C GLU A 1078 -13.92 -32.99 -30.80
N ALA A 1079 -13.41 -32.68 -29.60
CA ALA A 1079 -13.65 -33.48 -28.41
C ALA A 1079 -15.13 -33.51 -28.00
N VAL A 1080 -15.84 -32.39 -28.16
CA VAL A 1080 -17.27 -32.28 -27.85
C VAL A 1080 -18.11 -33.02 -28.90
N ASP A 1081 -17.73 -32.90 -30.17
CA ASP A 1081 -18.34 -33.69 -31.25
C ASP A 1081 -18.18 -35.20 -31.01
N GLU A 1082 -16.99 -35.64 -30.61
CA GLU A 1082 -16.73 -37.03 -30.25
C GLU A 1082 -17.58 -37.45 -29.05
N MET A 1083 -17.68 -36.60 -28.01
CA MET A 1083 -18.54 -36.86 -26.85
C MET A 1083 -19.97 -37.17 -27.26
N LYS A 1084 -20.56 -36.30 -28.10
CA LYS A 1084 -21.93 -36.40 -28.61
C LYS A 1084 -22.16 -37.68 -29.43
N GLN A 1085 -21.11 -38.19 -30.10
CA GLN A 1085 -21.17 -39.39 -30.94
C GLN A 1085 -20.78 -40.69 -30.22
N SER A 1086 -20.16 -40.61 -29.04
CA SER A 1086 -19.47 -41.73 -28.38
C SER A 1086 -20.38 -42.77 -27.69
N ASN A 1087 -21.71 -42.63 -27.73
CA ASN A 1087 -22.68 -43.46 -26.98
C ASN A 1087 -22.30 -43.64 -25.49
N GLY A 1088 -21.80 -42.58 -24.85
CA GLY A 1088 -21.47 -42.55 -23.41
C GLY A 1088 -20.08 -43.06 -23.03
N LYS A 1089 -19.17 -43.28 -23.99
CA LYS A 1089 -17.76 -43.61 -23.70
C LYS A 1089 -16.95 -42.41 -23.22
N LEU A 1090 -17.27 -41.21 -23.71
CA LEU A 1090 -16.74 -39.94 -23.22
C LEU A 1090 -17.88 -39.25 -22.46
N GLN A 1091 -17.63 -38.81 -21.23
CA GLN A 1091 -18.66 -38.24 -20.35
C GLN A 1091 -18.21 -36.91 -19.78
N GLU A 1092 -19.19 -36.05 -19.52
CA GLU A 1092 -19.00 -34.83 -18.76
C GLU A 1092 -18.50 -35.15 -17.35
N THR A 1093 -17.50 -34.40 -16.91
CA THR A 1093 -16.81 -34.53 -15.63
C THR A 1093 -16.84 -33.20 -14.90
N ILE A 1094 -17.02 -33.24 -13.57
CA ILE A 1094 -16.89 -32.07 -12.71
C ILE A 1094 -15.45 -31.98 -12.21
N PHE A 1095 -14.78 -30.88 -12.56
CA PHE A 1095 -13.44 -30.54 -12.08
C PHE A 1095 -13.54 -29.60 -10.88
N LYS A 1096 -12.73 -29.86 -9.86
CA LYS A 1096 -12.61 -29.03 -8.65
C LYS A 1096 -11.25 -28.35 -8.65
N LEU A 1097 -11.19 -27.10 -9.09
CA LEU A 1097 -9.97 -26.33 -9.21
C LEU A 1097 -9.65 -25.64 -7.87
N LYS A 1098 -8.37 -25.64 -7.49
CA LYS A 1098 -7.87 -25.10 -6.22
C LYS A 1098 -6.75 -24.11 -6.41
#